data_AF-A0A8H5NL95-F1
#
_entry.id   AF-A0A8H5NL95-F1
#
_cell.length_a   1.000
_cell.length_b   1.000
_cell.length_c   1.000
_cell.angle_alpha   90.00
_cell.angle_beta   90.00
_cell.angle_gamma   90.00
#
_symmetry.space_group_name_H-M   'P 1'
#
loop_
_entity.id
_entity.type
_entity.pdbx_description
1 polymer ?
#
loop_
_entity_poly.entity_id
_entity_poly.type
_entity_poly.pdbx_seq_one_letter_code
_entity_poly.pdbx_strand_id
1 'polypeptide(L)'
;MFPSPPTELTSPSAYDRGDTLDDDIVPEEEKSWFYYLAEISYRRMMNRAMAVLARTGEQGWSDNISEAVEQCKEFNEQIDLWYSHIPPQIDPKNAVHANNELAQFLKNRELSCREWIHRPFLFYILHRSPEDEHYSRAIPLAQRCLELPQSEADRGQFYKYRALESPLHIRLIHLLPGNPDEDIRLRILHELLRKPEQPRSQRLSWKQLQRTLPPGWEVVETIEGRFVFMSGSDDASSEESEESDESDESDEGSGRVHTWQHPDPTIDPALYELPPLNPAEPAFEALSYVWGRQRDPVVATIEGKAGEYLGSIKLGKRLATALRHLRYQDKERVLWVDAICINQNDDVERATQVLRMSSIYQDCSRVIIWLGPEKHGIGLLFSELAHIGAQIEKTTNGLIMSSPDTTDFDWWQSDVPVSFSDEVWSAMKKLGDRPWFHRLWTVQEAIMANRDSIMQSGDAIISWPLFRRAVICLLQKNEMPLARISISVMRSVAKYPIGATLEHTLDAYQARLCSDSHDKIYGLLAILPPRFASEIKPDYEQPVEELYKSCFLASTKALRRWELRGRPRDPDEDPCPYWVPDLSEADPYGRRVSHHYASGCSALHHEYQAPNLLKVVGIRFDTVKSVSEKTFDHWDDGETAIRCIRSWELECPLTDSYPGGGTYLDAFAATFIQDGRIERRPAEGFALDHVKERFKNEFLSTASTPVSKLTRGDMMEYVIWTRSKGRAMVTTKRGSIGLACTFAKPGDVICVVLGCDFPVILRPCEDNTWKFLSDCYVWDLEATQGLLGPLPAPWQAQLFYDPVAEQRSYSRYHNPETGEFTAEDPRLEPLVGWQRVSVEELGRDLTGDDPEVYDFFRNTEDGRIVDSDPRLEPEALKSRGVKLETFILS
;
A
#
# COMPACT_ATOMS: atom_id res chain seq x y z
N MET A 1 32.75 21.33 42.05
CA MET A 1 32.96 20.32 41.00
C MET A 1 32.77 18.95 41.62
N PHE A 2 32.03 18.07 40.96
CA PHE A 2 31.91 16.67 41.38
C PHE A 2 33.27 15.98 41.22
N PRO A 3 33.70 15.16 42.19
CA PRO A 3 34.90 14.35 42.03
C PRO A 3 34.72 13.32 40.90
N SER A 4 35.81 12.82 40.33
CA SER A 4 35.76 11.69 39.39
C SER A 4 35.46 10.38 40.14
N PRO A 5 34.71 9.43 39.54
CA PRO A 5 34.46 8.14 40.15
C PRO A 5 35.77 7.39 40.46
N PRO A 6 35.80 6.54 41.51
CA PRO A 6 36.90 5.59 41.71
C PRO A 6 37.19 4.80 40.43
N THR A 7 38.47 4.51 40.15
CA THR A 7 38.92 3.82 38.93
C THR A 7 38.31 2.43 38.72
N GLU A 8 37.79 1.82 39.78
CA GLU A 8 37.08 0.54 39.76
C GLU A 8 35.63 0.67 39.23
N LEU A 9 35.10 1.89 39.15
CA LEU A 9 33.74 2.23 38.71
C LEU A 9 33.71 2.97 37.36
N THR A 10 34.88 3.31 36.80
CA THR A 10 35.00 3.99 35.51
C THR A 10 35.02 2.99 34.34
N SER A 11 34.21 3.22 33.31
CA SER A 11 34.27 2.47 32.06
C SER A 11 35.65 2.55 31.38
N PRO A 12 36.15 1.46 30.77
CA PRO A 12 37.39 1.52 29.99
C PRO A 12 37.22 2.44 28.76
N SER A 13 38.21 3.28 28.50
CA SER A 13 38.20 4.32 27.47
C SER A 13 37.94 3.79 26.05
N ALA A 14 37.07 4.49 25.32
CA ALA A 14 36.52 4.20 24.00
C ALA A 14 37.51 4.28 22.80
N TYR A 15 38.71 3.68 22.90
CA TYR A 15 39.68 3.68 21.78
C TYR A 15 40.11 2.29 21.29
N ASP A 16 39.47 1.20 21.72
CA ASP A 16 39.94 -0.14 21.32
C ASP A 16 38.85 -1.22 21.12
N ARG A 17 37.64 -0.85 20.67
CA ARG A 17 36.64 -1.84 20.21
C ARG A 17 36.01 -1.44 18.89
N GLY A 18 36.14 -2.33 17.91
CA GLY A 18 35.53 -2.21 16.59
C GLY A 18 34.00 -2.38 16.62
N ASP A 19 33.39 -1.86 15.57
CA ASP A 19 31.95 -1.86 15.25
C ASP A 19 31.21 -3.12 15.73
N THR A 20 30.56 -2.99 16.88
CA THR A 20 29.38 -3.78 17.27
C THR A 20 28.41 -2.88 18.02
N LEU A 21 27.14 -2.97 17.65
CA LEU A 21 26.00 -2.23 18.20
C LEU A 21 25.83 -2.50 19.72
N ASP A 22 26.37 -1.63 20.57
CA ASP A 22 25.82 -1.28 21.90
C ASP A 22 26.67 -0.15 22.51
N ASP A 23 26.30 1.11 22.28
CA ASP A 23 27.05 2.27 22.78
C ASP A 23 26.43 2.92 24.04
N ASP A 24 25.37 2.37 24.63
CA ASP A 24 24.61 3.06 25.70
C ASP A 24 24.42 2.25 27.00
N ILE A 25 25.39 1.42 27.40
CA ILE A 25 25.39 0.85 28.77
C ILE A 25 26.41 1.60 29.63
N VAL A 26 26.01 2.77 30.12
CA VAL A 26 26.68 3.42 31.25
C VAL A 26 26.42 2.57 32.51
N PRO A 27 27.44 2.14 33.28
CA PRO A 27 27.25 1.28 34.45
C PRO A 27 26.30 1.93 35.47
N GLU A 28 25.27 1.19 35.92
CA GLU A 28 24.31 1.66 36.95
C GLU A 28 25.01 2.08 38.27
N GLU A 29 26.18 1.53 38.54
CA GLU A 29 26.99 1.87 39.73
C GLU A 29 27.59 3.29 39.65
N GLU A 30 27.95 3.76 38.45
CA GLU A 30 28.46 5.11 38.22
C GLU A 30 27.36 6.16 38.44
N LYS A 31 26.15 5.90 37.90
CA LYS A 31 24.97 6.75 38.12
C LYS A 31 24.60 6.84 39.60
N SER A 32 24.62 5.70 40.29
CA SER A 32 24.34 5.60 41.72
C SER A 32 25.34 6.40 42.55
N TRP A 33 26.63 6.39 42.18
CA TRP A 33 27.68 7.16 42.84
C TRP A 33 27.48 8.68 42.68
N PHE A 34 27.23 9.15 41.45
CA PHE A 34 26.93 10.57 41.21
C PHE A 34 25.67 11.02 41.94
N TYR A 35 24.61 10.21 41.92
CA TYR A 35 23.39 10.49 42.67
C TYR A 35 23.65 10.63 44.17
N TYR A 36 24.43 9.72 44.76
CA TYR A 36 24.74 9.77 46.20
C TYR A 36 25.49 11.04 46.60
N LEU A 37 26.45 11.49 45.79
CA LEU A 37 27.17 12.75 46.02
C LEU A 37 26.27 13.98 45.86
N ALA A 38 25.36 13.94 44.88
CA ALA A 38 24.37 15.00 44.67
C ALA A 38 23.43 15.09 45.88
N GLU A 39 22.95 13.95 46.40
CA GLU A 39 22.06 13.88 47.57
C GLU A 39 22.74 14.36 48.85
N ILE A 40 24.03 14.06 49.07
CA ILE A 40 24.78 14.60 50.22
C ILE A 40 24.89 16.12 50.13
N SER A 41 25.21 16.65 48.94
CA SER A 41 25.37 18.08 48.72
C SER A 41 24.04 18.81 48.93
N TYR A 42 22.96 18.25 48.38
CA TYR A 42 21.60 18.69 48.61
C TYR A 42 21.25 18.72 50.11
N ARG A 43 21.47 17.62 50.83
CA ARG A 43 21.12 17.51 52.24
C ARG A 43 21.88 18.53 53.11
N ARG A 44 23.13 18.82 52.78
CA ARG A 44 23.91 19.87 53.46
C ARG A 44 23.34 21.26 53.20
N MET A 45 22.96 21.56 51.96
CA MET A 45 22.32 22.82 51.59
C MET A 45 20.98 22.98 52.30
N MET A 46 20.16 21.94 52.36
CA MET A 46 18.88 21.94 53.08
C MET A 46 19.03 22.10 54.58
N ASN A 47 19.98 21.41 55.19
CA ASN A 47 20.26 21.59 56.62
C ASN A 47 20.70 23.03 56.92
N ARG A 48 21.44 23.68 56.02
CA ARG A 48 21.79 25.10 56.15
C ARG A 48 20.58 26.00 56.00
N ALA A 49 19.74 25.78 54.97
CA ALA A 49 18.52 26.54 54.77
C ALA A 49 17.60 26.46 55.99
N MET A 50 17.40 25.26 56.54
CA MET A 50 16.62 25.07 57.77
C MET A 50 17.28 25.69 59.01
N ALA A 51 18.60 25.57 59.16
CA ALA A 51 19.30 26.17 60.30
C ALA A 51 19.31 27.71 60.25
N VAL A 52 19.10 28.31 59.08
CA VAL A 52 19.03 29.76 58.90
C VAL A 52 17.58 30.24 59.03
N LEU A 53 16.66 29.62 58.28
CA LEU A 53 15.26 30.06 58.19
C LEU A 53 14.36 29.50 59.30
N ALA A 54 14.69 28.40 59.96
CA ALA A 54 13.81 27.77 60.96
C ALA A 54 14.36 27.80 62.41
N ARG A 55 15.60 28.28 62.63
CA ARG A 55 16.29 28.20 63.93
C ARG A 55 15.65 29.03 65.05
N THR A 56 15.00 30.14 64.73
CA THR A 56 14.37 31.04 65.69
C THR A 56 12.84 30.89 65.73
N GLY A 57 12.29 29.89 65.02
CA GLY A 57 10.85 29.71 64.84
C GLY A 57 10.20 30.77 63.94
N GLU A 58 8.89 30.65 63.71
CA GLU A 58 8.12 31.52 62.81
C GLU A 58 8.24 33.01 63.12
N GLN A 59 8.28 33.36 64.41
CA GLN A 59 8.42 34.75 64.84
C GLN A 59 9.77 35.36 64.43
N GLY A 60 10.86 34.60 64.55
CA GLY A 60 12.21 35.15 64.41
C GLY A 60 12.61 35.57 63.00
N TRP A 61 12.14 34.87 61.96
CA TRP A 61 12.31 35.33 60.58
C TRP A 61 11.21 36.28 60.13
N SER A 62 10.01 36.20 60.72
CA SER A 62 8.92 37.14 60.38
C SER A 62 9.20 38.56 60.85
N ASP A 63 9.91 38.73 61.97
CA ASP A 63 10.28 40.04 62.52
C ASP A 63 11.51 40.64 61.83
N ASN A 64 12.29 39.84 61.09
CA ASN A 64 13.46 40.26 60.31
C ASN A 64 13.34 39.81 58.83
N ILE A 65 12.16 39.99 58.24
CA ILE A 65 11.82 39.47 56.91
C ILE A 65 12.76 39.99 55.81
N SER A 66 13.31 41.20 55.94
CA SER A 66 14.30 41.74 55.00
C SER A 66 15.58 40.91 54.94
N GLU A 67 16.04 40.36 56.07
CA GLU A 67 17.19 39.46 56.11
C GLU A 67 16.85 38.10 55.51
N ALA A 68 15.64 37.59 55.79
CA ALA A 68 15.15 36.33 55.22
C ALA A 68 15.03 36.41 53.67
N VAL A 69 14.62 37.55 53.11
CA VAL A 69 14.59 37.76 51.65
C VAL A 69 15.98 37.63 51.03
N GLU A 70 17.00 38.27 51.61
CA GLU A 70 18.37 38.18 51.11
C GLU A 70 18.94 36.75 51.25
N GLN A 71 18.66 36.09 52.38
CA GLN A 71 19.04 34.69 52.59
C GLN A 71 18.37 33.75 51.58
N CYS A 72 17.07 33.95 51.29
CA CYS A 72 16.36 33.18 50.28
C CYS A 72 16.95 33.38 48.88
N LYS A 73 17.39 34.60 48.55
CA LYS A 73 18.08 34.88 47.29
C LYS A 73 19.41 34.14 47.21
N GLU A 74 20.22 34.18 48.26
CA GLU A 74 21.48 33.45 48.34
C GLU A 74 21.27 31.94 48.19
N PHE A 75 20.24 31.37 48.83
CA PHE A 75 19.91 29.95 48.68
C PHE A 75 19.45 29.60 47.27
N ASN A 76 18.65 30.45 46.61
CA ASN A 76 18.27 30.22 45.21
C ASN A 76 19.50 30.19 44.30
N GLU A 77 20.43 31.14 44.44
CA GLU A 77 21.68 31.19 43.67
C GLU A 77 22.55 29.95 43.93
N GLN A 78 22.60 29.46 45.17
CA GLN A 78 23.31 28.23 45.52
C GLN A 78 22.66 26.98 44.92
N ILE A 79 21.32 26.91 44.90
CA ILE A 79 20.58 25.81 44.26
C ILE A 79 20.83 25.83 42.75
N ASP A 80 20.76 27.00 42.11
CA ASP A 80 21.02 27.16 40.67
C ASP A 80 22.44 26.72 40.31
N LEU A 81 23.43 27.16 41.09
CA LEU A 81 24.83 26.80 40.90
C LEU A 81 25.05 25.29 41.11
N TRP A 82 24.47 24.70 42.16
CA TRP A 82 24.54 23.26 42.39
C TRP A 82 23.94 22.46 41.24
N TYR A 83 22.75 22.87 40.79
CA TYR A 83 22.03 22.19 39.70
C TYR A 83 22.77 22.29 38.37
N SER A 84 23.45 23.41 38.10
CA SER A 84 24.28 23.60 36.90
C SER A 84 25.51 22.68 36.81
N HIS A 85 25.90 22.09 37.94
CA HIS A 85 27.06 21.20 38.04
C HIS A 85 26.66 19.71 38.09
N ILE A 86 25.37 19.37 37.96
CA ILE A 86 24.92 17.98 37.92
C ILE A 86 25.51 17.30 36.66
N PRO A 87 26.17 16.14 36.79
CA PRO A 87 26.70 15.39 35.66
C PRO A 87 25.60 14.97 34.66
N PRO A 88 25.88 14.93 33.35
CA PRO A 88 24.89 14.56 32.32
C PRO A 88 24.16 13.24 32.57
N GLN A 89 24.83 12.27 33.21
CA GLN A 89 24.31 10.93 33.52
C GLN A 89 23.12 10.93 34.49
N ILE A 90 22.99 11.98 35.31
CA ILE A 90 21.92 12.17 36.28
C ILE A 90 21.23 13.54 36.11
N ASP A 91 21.48 14.23 34.99
CA ASP A 91 20.88 15.53 34.69
C ASP A 91 19.43 15.35 34.23
N PRO A 92 18.44 15.90 34.94
CA PRO A 92 17.04 15.79 34.57
C PRO A 92 16.70 16.49 33.23
N LYS A 93 17.57 17.36 32.72
CA LYS A 93 17.44 18.00 31.40
C LYS A 93 17.88 17.10 30.25
N ASN A 94 18.79 16.17 30.51
CA ASN A 94 19.28 15.17 29.55
C ASN A 94 18.54 13.83 29.64
N ALA A 95 17.45 13.76 30.42
CA ALA A 95 16.61 12.58 30.58
C ALA A 95 15.77 12.30 29.31
N VAL A 96 16.46 12.00 28.20
CA VAL A 96 15.90 11.43 26.97
C VAL A 96 15.49 9.96 27.19
N HIS A 97 15.90 9.36 28.31
CA HIS A 97 15.50 8.01 28.70
C HIS A 97 14.44 8.07 29.80
N ALA A 98 13.23 7.59 29.49
CA ALA A 98 12.10 7.48 30.40
C ALA A 98 12.32 6.54 31.62
N ASN A 99 13.55 6.04 31.84
CA ASN A 99 13.92 5.10 32.90
C ASN A 99 15.04 5.62 33.83
N ASN A 100 15.32 6.93 33.89
CA ASN A 100 16.30 7.47 34.85
C ASN A 100 15.61 7.96 36.14
N GLU A 101 15.19 7.01 36.99
CA GLU A 101 14.53 7.29 38.26
C GLU A 101 15.37 8.23 39.16
N LEU A 102 16.70 8.07 39.15
CA LEU A 102 17.63 8.88 39.95
C LEU A 102 17.63 10.36 39.54
N ALA A 103 17.59 10.66 38.25
CA ALA A 103 17.45 12.03 37.76
C ALA A 103 16.10 12.64 38.19
N GLN A 104 15.01 11.88 38.13
CA GLN A 104 13.71 12.34 38.59
C GLN A 104 13.69 12.60 40.11
N PHE A 105 14.35 11.76 40.91
CA PHE A 105 14.51 11.99 42.34
C PHE A 105 15.26 13.31 42.62
N LEU A 106 16.35 13.60 41.90
CA LEU A 106 17.10 14.86 42.07
C LEU A 106 16.29 16.09 41.70
N LYS A 107 15.48 16.00 40.63
CA LYS A 107 14.55 17.07 40.25
C LYS A 107 13.50 17.32 41.33
N ASN A 108 12.89 16.26 41.87
CA ASN A 108 11.90 16.39 42.95
C ASN A 108 12.53 16.97 44.22
N ARG A 109 13.80 16.64 44.49
CA ARG A 109 14.58 17.21 45.59
C ARG A 109 14.81 18.70 45.40
N GLU A 110 15.24 19.14 44.21
CA GLU A 110 15.38 20.56 43.86
C GLU A 110 14.09 21.33 44.08
N LEU A 111 12.96 20.81 43.60
CA LEU A 111 11.64 21.42 43.79
C LEU A 111 11.26 21.52 45.27
N SER A 112 11.49 20.46 46.05
CA SER A 112 11.28 20.47 47.50
C SER A 112 12.14 21.53 48.21
N CYS A 113 13.39 21.67 47.77
CA CYS A 113 14.33 22.70 48.24
C CYS A 113 13.74 24.10 48.06
N ARG A 114 13.25 24.37 46.84
CA ARG A 114 12.66 25.66 46.48
C ARG A 114 11.37 25.90 47.24
N GLU A 115 10.51 24.91 47.40
CA GLU A 115 9.31 25.04 48.21
C GLU A 115 9.67 25.50 49.63
N TRP A 116 10.64 24.85 50.27
CA TRP A 116 10.99 25.13 51.67
C TRP A 116 11.56 26.52 51.91
N ILE A 117 12.37 27.04 50.99
CA ILE A 117 12.91 28.41 51.12
C ILE A 117 11.88 29.50 50.78
N HIS A 118 10.86 29.19 49.96
CA HIS A 118 9.82 30.16 49.58
C HIS A 118 8.59 30.14 50.52
N ARG A 119 8.32 29.00 51.18
CA ARG A 119 7.17 28.80 52.08
C ARG A 119 7.06 29.79 53.24
N PRO A 120 8.15 30.28 53.87
CA PRO A 120 8.07 31.33 54.89
C PRO A 120 7.41 32.61 54.38
N PHE A 121 7.62 32.99 53.11
CA PHE A 121 7.02 34.20 52.53
C PHE A 121 5.53 34.01 52.25
N LEU A 122 5.11 32.81 51.86
CA LEU A 122 3.68 32.48 51.76
C LEU A 122 3.01 32.61 53.13
N PHE A 123 3.64 32.09 54.18
CA PHE A 123 3.13 32.25 55.56
C PHE A 123 3.11 33.73 55.97
N TYR A 124 4.16 34.51 55.68
CA TYR A 124 4.25 35.93 56.03
C TYR A 124 3.09 36.74 55.44
N ILE A 125 2.79 36.54 54.16
CA ILE A 125 1.70 37.25 53.45
C ILE A 125 0.34 36.86 54.01
N LEU A 126 0.14 35.59 54.39
CA LEU A 126 -1.12 35.12 54.95
C LEU A 126 -1.41 35.65 56.36
N HIS A 127 -0.39 36.09 57.10
CA HIS A 127 -0.51 36.44 58.53
C HIS A 127 -0.17 37.90 58.87
N ARG A 128 0.31 38.72 57.92
CA ARG A 128 0.63 40.15 58.12
C ARG A 128 -0.27 41.06 57.28
N SER A 129 -0.42 42.32 57.70
CA SER A 129 -1.24 43.30 56.98
C SER A 129 -0.63 43.62 55.60
N PRO A 130 -1.43 43.80 54.54
CA PRO A 130 -0.97 44.32 53.25
C PRO A 130 -0.31 45.70 53.30
N GLU A 131 -0.47 46.43 54.41
CA GLU A 131 0.12 47.75 54.67
C GLU A 131 1.56 47.66 55.23
N ASP A 132 2.07 46.45 55.50
CA ASP A 132 3.45 46.24 55.98
C ASP A 132 4.47 46.60 54.89
N GLU A 133 5.53 47.33 55.27
CA GLU A 133 6.55 47.87 54.36
C GLU A 133 7.30 46.78 53.57
N HIS A 134 7.30 45.53 54.05
CA HIS A 134 7.97 44.41 53.41
C HIS A 134 7.03 43.49 52.62
N TYR A 135 5.72 43.72 52.68
CA TYR A 135 4.70 42.90 52.01
C TYR A 135 4.92 42.83 50.50
N SER A 136 5.21 43.97 49.86
CA SER A 136 5.49 44.06 48.42
C SER A 136 6.72 43.26 47.96
N ARG A 137 7.74 43.12 48.82
CA ARG A 137 8.96 42.34 48.54
C ARG A 137 8.76 40.85 48.73
N ALA A 138 7.83 40.43 49.60
CA ALA A 138 7.52 39.03 49.86
C ALA A 138 6.59 38.39 48.80
N ILE A 139 5.71 39.19 48.15
CA ILE A 139 4.72 38.70 47.16
C ILE A 139 5.35 37.83 46.05
N PRO A 140 6.40 38.26 45.33
CA PRO A 140 6.96 37.46 44.25
C PRO A 140 7.53 36.12 44.73
N LEU A 141 8.04 36.06 45.97
CA LEU A 141 8.59 34.84 46.55
C LEU A 141 7.48 33.87 46.97
N ALA A 142 6.36 34.38 47.50
CA ALA A 142 5.20 33.57 47.82
C ALA A 142 4.49 33.03 46.57
N GLN A 143 4.42 33.83 45.49
CA GLN A 143 3.88 33.38 44.20
C GLN A 143 4.67 32.20 43.63
N ARG A 144 6.01 32.27 43.68
CA ARG A 144 6.87 31.15 43.29
C ARG A 144 6.57 29.87 44.08
N CYS A 145 6.22 29.97 45.37
CA CYS A 145 5.82 28.81 46.17
C CYS A 145 4.55 28.12 45.64
N LEU A 146 3.62 28.89 45.05
CA LEU A 146 2.35 28.40 44.52
C LEU A 146 2.46 27.89 43.07
N GLU A 147 3.45 28.37 42.31
CA GLU A 147 3.71 27.96 40.92
C GLU A 147 4.46 26.61 40.83
N LEU A 148 5.25 26.25 41.86
CA LEU A 148 6.02 25.00 41.89
C LEU A 148 5.14 23.73 41.73
N PRO A 149 3.99 23.58 42.43
CA PRO A 149 3.12 22.40 42.30
C PRO A 149 2.30 22.35 41.00
N GLN A 150 1.93 23.49 40.42
CA GLN A 150 1.16 23.55 39.16
C GLN A 150 1.99 23.03 37.97
N SER A 151 3.31 23.22 38.00
CA SER A 151 4.21 22.74 36.95
C SER A 151 4.31 21.19 36.84
N GLU A 152 3.96 20.45 37.90
CA GLU A 152 3.95 18.99 37.92
C GLU A 152 2.57 18.40 37.60
N ALA A 153 1.49 19.02 38.09
CA ALA A 153 0.13 18.52 37.87
C ALA A 153 -0.31 18.62 36.40
N ASP A 154 0.05 19.69 35.71
CA ASP A 154 -0.35 19.91 34.32
C ASP A 154 0.48 19.06 33.34
N ARG A 155 1.78 18.82 33.59
CA ARG A 155 2.63 18.05 32.66
C ARG A 155 2.32 16.55 32.61
N GLY A 156 1.51 16.03 33.54
CA GLY A 156 1.09 14.62 33.58
C GLY A 156 -0.32 14.36 33.01
N GLN A 157 -1.09 15.39 32.67
CA GLN A 157 -2.46 15.20 32.21
C GLN A 157 -2.49 14.81 30.72
N PHE A 158 -2.88 13.57 30.43
CA PHE A 158 -3.13 13.13 29.07
C PHE A 158 -4.39 13.81 28.51
N TYR A 159 -4.32 14.24 27.26
CA TYR A 159 -5.47 14.74 26.54
C TYR A 159 -6.56 13.67 26.46
N LYS A 160 -7.80 14.04 26.79
CA LYS A 160 -8.96 13.15 26.72
C LYS A 160 -9.80 13.51 25.50
N TYR A 161 -9.90 12.57 24.56
CA TYR A 161 -10.78 12.72 23.41
C TYR A 161 -12.23 12.91 23.84
N ARG A 162 -12.91 13.85 23.18
CA ARG A 162 -14.37 14.02 23.28
C ARG A 162 -15.02 13.26 22.14
N ALA A 163 -16.14 12.59 22.39
CA ALA A 163 -16.91 11.93 21.33
C ALA A 163 -17.28 12.93 20.23
N LEU A 164 -17.25 12.46 18.98
CA LEU A 164 -17.72 13.25 17.84
C LEU A 164 -19.23 13.44 17.94
N GLU A 165 -19.72 14.63 17.58
CA GLU A 165 -21.14 14.98 17.70
C GLU A 165 -22.03 14.21 16.71
N SER A 166 -21.47 13.83 15.56
CA SER A 166 -22.14 12.97 14.59
C SER A 166 -21.12 12.22 13.74
N PRO A 167 -21.54 11.17 13.02
CA PRO A 167 -20.67 10.43 12.10
C PRO A 167 -20.07 11.28 10.97
N LEU A 168 -20.61 12.49 10.70
CA LEU A 168 -20.10 13.42 9.67
C LEU A 168 -19.01 14.36 10.20
N HIS A 169 -18.86 14.48 11.52
CA HIS A 169 -17.82 15.31 12.12
C HIS A 169 -16.46 14.62 12.02
N ILE A 170 -15.41 15.41 11.85
CA ILE A 170 -14.01 14.96 11.93
C ILE A 170 -13.28 15.82 12.95
N ARG A 171 -12.12 15.35 13.42
CA ARG A 171 -11.18 16.21 14.13
C ARG A 171 -10.15 16.77 13.15
N LEU A 172 -9.82 18.04 13.29
CA LEU A 172 -8.70 18.66 12.59
C LEU A 172 -7.69 19.17 13.62
N ILE A 173 -6.40 19.04 13.30
CA ILE A 173 -5.35 19.63 14.12
C ILE A 173 -4.94 20.98 13.54
N HIS A 174 -4.87 21.99 14.39
CA HIS A 174 -4.20 23.25 14.08
C HIS A 174 -2.81 23.16 14.67
N LEU A 175 -1.83 22.89 13.82
CA LEU A 175 -0.42 22.87 14.18
C LEU A 175 0.06 24.32 14.35
N LEU A 176 0.37 24.70 15.59
CA LEU A 176 0.75 26.07 15.94
C LEU A 176 2.15 26.39 15.45
N PRO A 177 2.44 27.67 15.11
CA PRO A 177 3.74 28.07 14.60
C PRO A 177 4.86 27.94 15.64
N GLY A 178 6.09 27.79 15.13
CA GLY A 178 7.29 27.66 15.96
C GLY A 178 8.51 27.19 15.17
N ASN A 179 9.69 27.37 15.75
CA ASN A 179 10.96 26.95 15.15
C ASN A 179 11.14 25.42 15.16
N PRO A 180 11.91 24.79 14.26
CA PRO A 180 12.02 23.32 14.18
C PRO A 180 12.37 22.62 15.51
N ASP A 181 13.19 23.24 16.36
CA ASP A 181 13.64 22.67 17.63
C ASP A 181 12.65 22.85 18.80
N GLU A 182 11.62 23.68 18.62
CA GLU A 182 10.61 23.92 19.65
C GLU A 182 9.65 22.73 19.79
N ASP A 183 9.08 22.61 20.99
CA ASP A 183 8.05 21.63 21.30
C ASP A 183 6.84 21.77 20.37
N ILE A 184 6.19 20.64 20.11
CA ILE A 184 5.02 20.58 19.23
C ILE A 184 3.79 21.02 20.03
N ARG A 185 3.09 22.03 19.53
CA ARG A 185 1.87 22.57 20.14
C ARG A 185 0.73 22.50 19.11
N LEU A 186 -0.41 21.96 19.51
CA LEU A 186 -1.54 21.66 18.64
C LEU A 186 -2.84 22.15 19.27
N ARG A 187 -3.84 22.49 18.45
CA ARG A 187 -5.25 22.51 18.87
C ARG A 187 -6.01 21.42 18.13
N ILE A 188 -6.98 20.78 18.79
CA ILE A 188 -7.84 19.76 18.19
C ILE A 188 -9.26 20.33 18.13
N LEU A 189 -9.78 20.55 16.93
CA LEU A 189 -11.12 21.09 16.69
C LEU A 189 -12.04 20.01 16.11
N HIS A 190 -13.32 20.03 16.50
CA HIS A 190 -14.37 19.19 15.92
C HIS A 190 -15.06 19.99 14.82
N GLU A 191 -14.98 19.50 13.59
CA GLU A 191 -15.47 20.20 12.41
C GLU A 191 -16.43 19.31 11.62
N LEU A 192 -17.52 19.89 11.14
CA LEU A 192 -18.43 19.20 10.24
C LEU A 192 -17.86 19.26 8.83
N LEU A 193 -17.46 18.11 8.28
CA LEU A 193 -16.94 18.04 6.92
C LEU A 193 -18.09 18.27 5.92
N ARG A 194 -18.14 19.45 5.30
CA ARG A 194 -19.14 19.80 4.30
C ARG A 194 -18.51 19.72 2.91
N LYS A 195 -19.07 18.86 2.05
CA LYS A 195 -18.79 18.98 0.61
C LYS A 195 -19.35 20.32 0.14
N PRO A 196 -18.59 21.13 -0.60
CA PRO A 196 -19.12 22.38 -1.12
C PRO A 196 -20.34 22.06 -1.99
N GLU A 197 -21.36 22.92 -1.99
CA GLU A 197 -22.36 22.87 -3.06
C GLU A 197 -21.61 23.10 -4.37
N GLN A 198 -21.35 22.03 -5.13
CA GLN A 198 -20.69 22.16 -6.41
C GLN A 198 -21.62 22.99 -7.31
N PRO A 199 -21.20 24.15 -7.83
CA PRO A 199 -21.92 24.72 -8.96
C PRO A 199 -21.99 23.62 -10.02
N ARG A 200 -23.18 23.36 -10.59
CA ARG A 200 -23.35 22.30 -11.61
C ARG A 200 -22.19 22.40 -12.59
N SER A 201 -21.28 21.42 -12.55
CA SER A 201 -20.13 21.40 -13.44
C SER A 201 -20.66 21.48 -14.86
N GLN A 202 -20.24 22.50 -15.61
CA GLN A 202 -20.55 22.60 -17.02
C GLN A 202 -19.74 21.57 -17.83
N ARG A 203 -18.69 20.98 -17.21
CA ARG A 203 -17.86 19.95 -17.83
C ARG A 203 -18.72 18.75 -18.24
N LEU A 204 -18.69 18.46 -19.53
CA LEU A 204 -19.38 17.32 -20.13
C LEU A 204 -18.68 16.02 -19.74
N SER A 205 -19.46 14.94 -19.62
CA SER A 205 -18.90 13.60 -19.56
C SER A 205 -18.21 13.25 -20.89
N TRP A 206 -17.26 12.31 -20.84
CA TRP A 206 -16.60 11.77 -22.04
C TRP A 206 -17.61 11.38 -23.15
N LYS A 207 -18.70 10.68 -22.81
CA LYS A 207 -19.77 10.29 -23.76
C LYS A 207 -20.52 11.48 -24.36
N GLN A 208 -20.67 12.57 -23.61
CA GLN A 208 -21.31 13.78 -24.11
C GLN A 208 -20.37 14.55 -25.03
N LEU A 209 -19.10 14.66 -24.65
CA LEU A 209 -18.08 15.33 -25.45
C LEU A 209 -17.76 14.55 -26.74
N GLN A 210 -17.75 13.22 -26.70
CA GLN A 210 -17.59 12.40 -27.92
C GLN A 210 -18.69 12.67 -28.96
N ARG A 211 -19.90 13.08 -28.54
CA ARG A 211 -21.00 13.44 -29.45
C ARG A 211 -20.87 14.83 -30.05
N THR A 212 -20.01 15.69 -29.50
CA THR A 212 -19.75 17.03 -30.05
C THR A 212 -18.62 17.01 -31.09
N LEU A 213 -17.94 15.88 -31.25
CA LEU A 213 -16.81 15.77 -32.17
C LEU A 213 -17.24 15.57 -33.62
N PRO A 214 -16.48 16.13 -34.59
CA PRO A 214 -16.62 15.80 -35.99
C PRO A 214 -16.40 14.29 -36.27
N PRO A 215 -16.92 13.75 -37.37
CA PRO A 215 -16.56 12.40 -37.83
C PRO A 215 -15.04 12.23 -37.92
N GLY A 216 -14.55 11.04 -37.56
CA GLY A 216 -13.11 10.73 -37.53
C GLY A 216 -12.39 11.18 -36.27
N TRP A 217 -13.01 11.95 -35.37
CA TRP A 217 -12.39 12.36 -34.10
C TRP A 217 -12.86 11.52 -32.91
N GLU A 218 -11.91 11.18 -32.03
CA GLU A 218 -12.17 10.57 -30.73
C GLU A 218 -11.67 11.47 -29.60
N VAL A 219 -12.35 11.46 -28.46
CA VAL A 219 -11.83 12.03 -27.21
C VAL A 219 -11.35 10.89 -26.34
N VAL A 220 -10.28 11.11 -25.59
CA VAL A 220 -9.86 10.22 -24.50
C VAL A 220 -9.51 11.06 -23.27
N GLU A 221 -9.70 10.51 -22.07
CA GLU A 221 -9.31 11.16 -20.82
C GLU A 221 -7.90 10.72 -20.38
N THR A 222 -7.12 11.61 -19.77
CA THR A 222 -5.86 11.26 -19.12
C THR A 222 -6.09 10.69 -17.73
N ILE A 223 -5.10 9.99 -17.18
CA ILE A 223 -5.15 9.50 -15.79
C ILE A 223 -5.20 10.62 -14.73
N GLU A 224 -4.98 11.87 -15.17
CA GLU A 224 -5.11 13.10 -14.37
C GLU A 224 -6.39 13.89 -14.71
N GLY A 225 -7.28 13.31 -15.53
CA GLY A 225 -8.60 13.83 -15.84
C GLY A 225 -8.67 14.88 -16.95
N ARG A 226 -7.63 15.07 -17.76
CA ARG A 226 -7.69 16.00 -18.90
C ARG A 226 -8.24 15.30 -20.14
N PHE A 227 -9.00 15.99 -20.98
CA PHE A 227 -9.39 15.43 -22.28
C PHE A 227 -8.35 15.74 -23.35
N VAL A 228 -8.06 14.74 -24.18
CA VAL A 228 -7.28 14.85 -25.42
C VAL A 228 -8.16 14.41 -26.58
N PHE A 229 -8.09 15.13 -27.70
CA PHE A 229 -8.83 14.84 -28.92
C PHE A 229 -7.87 14.31 -29.96
N MET A 230 -8.21 13.20 -30.61
CA MET A 230 -7.37 12.51 -31.57
C MET A 230 -8.14 12.30 -32.88
N SER A 231 -7.49 12.55 -34.01
CA SER A 231 -8.05 12.21 -35.32
C SER A 231 -7.65 10.78 -35.70
N GLY A 232 -8.64 9.96 -36.04
CA GLY A 232 -8.43 8.70 -36.74
C GLY A 232 -7.83 8.95 -38.12
N SER A 233 -6.95 8.06 -38.56
CA SER A 233 -6.51 8.02 -39.96
C SER A 233 -7.66 7.49 -40.81
N ASP A 234 -8.34 8.37 -41.54
CA ASP A 234 -9.31 7.95 -42.55
C ASP A 234 -8.57 7.47 -43.82
N ASP A 235 -8.87 6.22 -44.18
CA ASP A 235 -8.79 5.57 -45.49
C ASP A 235 -7.43 5.26 -46.17
N ALA A 236 -7.17 3.96 -46.20
CA ALA A 236 -6.60 3.25 -47.33
C ALA A 236 -7.47 3.42 -48.60
N SER A 237 -7.51 4.61 -49.21
CA SER A 237 -7.84 4.83 -50.62
C SER A 237 -7.78 6.31 -51.00
N SER A 238 -6.59 6.82 -51.32
CA SER A 238 -6.46 7.87 -52.34
C SER A 238 -5.05 7.87 -52.91
N GLU A 239 -5.01 7.67 -54.22
CA GLU A 239 -3.85 7.71 -55.09
C GLU A 239 -3.11 9.06 -55.00
N GLU A 240 -1.78 8.99 -55.13
CA GLU A 240 -0.85 9.98 -55.68
C GLU A 240 -1.17 11.48 -55.54
N SER A 241 -0.35 12.20 -54.77
CA SER A 241 0.18 13.50 -55.22
C SER A 241 1.50 13.83 -54.53
N GLU A 242 2.56 13.89 -55.33
CA GLU A 242 3.89 14.41 -54.98
C GLU A 242 3.85 15.94 -54.73
N GLU A 243 4.87 16.41 -53.99
CA GLU A 243 5.37 17.79 -53.83
C GLU A 243 4.59 18.77 -52.91
N SER A 244 5.12 19.04 -51.71
CA SER A 244 5.61 20.39 -51.35
C SER A 244 6.28 20.46 -49.96
N ASP A 245 7.49 21.00 -49.98
CA ASP A 245 8.22 21.87 -49.05
C ASP A 245 8.27 21.63 -47.52
N GLU A 246 9.52 21.60 -47.05
CA GLU A 246 10.05 21.59 -45.69
C GLU A 246 9.46 22.71 -44.79
N SER A 247 8.82 22.32 -43.69
CA SER A 247 9.04 22.84 -42.32
C SER A 247 7.85 22.46 -41.42
N ASP A 248 8.01 21.35 -40.68
CA ASP A 248 7.47 21.08 -39.34
C ASP A 248 7.60 19.57 -39.11
N GLU A 249 8.60 19.15 -38.33
CA GLU A 249 8.73 17.76 -37.89
C GLU A 249 7.64 17.46 -36.84
N SER A 250 6.41 17.23 -37.30
CA SER A 250 5.32 16.70 -36.52
C SER A 250 5.06 15.24 -36.88
N ASP A 251 5.28 14.35 -35.90
CA ASP A 251 4.51 13.11 -35.68
C ASP A 251 4.33 12.13 -36.88
N GLU A 252 5.36 11.90 -37.71
CA GLU A 252 5.32 10.86 -38.75
C GLU A 252 5.79 9.49 -38.23
N GLY A 253 4.91 8.86 -37.46
CA GLY A 253 4.96 7.41 -37.18
C GLY A 253 3.58 6.74 -37.22
N SER A 254 2.52 7.51 -37.01
CA SER A 254 1.14 7.14 -37.29
C SER A 254 0.42 8.43 -37.65
N GLY A 255 -0.23 8.54 -38.82
CA GLY A 255 -0.91 9.77 -39.27
C GLY A 255 -2.14 10.19 -38.43
N ARG A 256 -2.00 10.19 -37.09
CA ARG A 256 -2.99 10.57 -36.08
C ARG A 256 -2.54 11.89 -35.47
N VAL A 257 -3.28 12.96 -35.71
CA VAL A 257 -3.07 14.24 -35.05
C VAL A 257 -3.79 14.23 -33.71
N HIS A 258 -3.15 14.73 -32.66
CA HIS A 258 -3.76 14.90 -31.35
C HIS A 258 -3.71 16.38 -30.91
N THR A 259 -4.75 16.84 -30.22
CA THR A 259 -4.85 18.22 -29.69
C THR A 259 -5.54 18.24 -28.33
N TRP A 260 -5.21 19.27 -27.54
CA TRP A 260 -5.78 19.52 -26.22
C TRP A 260 -6.96 20.50 -26.25
N GLN A 261 -7.24 21.08 -27.42
CA GLN A 261 -8.40 21.93 -27.67
C GLN A 261 -9.43 21.18 -28.48
N HIS A 262 -10.71 21.45 -28.24
CA HIS A 262 -11.78 20.81 -29.00
C HIS A 262 -11.62 21.17 -30.49
N PRO A 263 -11.70 20.20 -31.42
CA PRO A 263 -11.47 20.45 -32.86
C PRO A 263 -12.49 21.43 -33.48
N ASP A 264 -13.67 21.54 -32.88
CA ASP A 264 -14.58 22.66 -33.12
C ASP A 264 -14.28 23.81 -32.14
N PRO A 265 -13.73 24.94 -32.61
CA PRO A 265 -13.33 26.07 -31.76
C PRO A 265 -14.53 26.84 -31.17
N THR A 266 -15.77 26.51 -31.55
CA THR A 266 -16.97 27.12 -30.98
C THR A 266 -17.40 26.49 -29.66
N ILE A 267 -16.88 25.31 -29.33
CA ILE A 267 -17.13 24.64 -28.06
C ILE A 267 -16.33 25.32 -26.95
N ASP A 268 -17.04 25.78 -25.92
CA ASP A 268 -16.44 26.47 -24.77
C ASP A 268 -15.47 25.54 -24.01
N PRO A 269 -14.20 25.95 -23.79
CA PRO A 269 -13.24 25.21 -22.98
C PRO A 269 -13.75 24.83 -21.59
N ALA A 270 -14.64 25.62 -20.97
CA ALA A 270 -15.24 25.28 -19.69
C ALA A 270 -16.05 23.95 -19.70
N LEU A 271 -16.41 23.44 -20.89
CA LEU A 271 -17.09 22.17 -21.08
C LEU A 271 -16.15 20.96 -21.05
N TYR A 272 -14.84 21.13 -21.19
CA TYR A 272 -13.89 20.01 -21.25
C TYR A 272 -12.62 20.20 -20.42
N GLU A 273 -12.22 21.43 -20.12
CA GLU A 273 -11.11 21.71 -19.20
C GLU A 273 -11.45 21.32 -17.76
N LEU A 274 -10.42 20.97 -16.99
CA LEU A 274 -10.61 20.61 -15.59
C LEU A 274 -10.98 21.85 -14.76
N PRO A 275 -12.09 21.83 -14.00
CA PRO A 275 -12.44 22.94 -13.12
C PRO A 275 -11.38 23.14 -12.03
N PRO A 276 -11.29 24.34 -11.41
CA PRO A 276 -10.46 24.53 -10.22
C PRO A 276 -10.88 23.57 -9.11
N LEU A 277 -9.91 23.13 -8.29
CA LEU A 277 -10.23 22.26 -7.16
C LEU A 277 -11.07 23.05 -6.16
N ASN A 278 -12.13 22.41 -5.66
CA ASN A 278 -13.00 22.97 -4.64
C ASN A 278 -13.01 22.00 -3.44
N PRO A 279 -12.01 22.11 -2.54
CA PRO A 279 -11.91 21.22 -1.38
C PRO A 279 -13.06 21.44 -0.41
N ALA A 280 -13.30 20.48 0.48
CA ALA A 280 -14.32 20.59 1.50
C ALA A 280 -14.06 21.74 2.48
N GLU A 281 -15.15 22.21 3.09
CA GLU A 281 -15.10 23.18 4.18
C GLU A 281 -15.21 22.47 5.54
N PRO A 282 -14.39 22.87 6.53
CA PRO A 282 -13.26 23.81 6.42
C PRO A 282 -12.09 23.22 5.62
N ALA A 283 -11.26 24.08 5.00
CA ALA A 283 -10.10 23.64 4.21
C ALA A 283 -8.98 23.08 5.11
N PHE A 284 -8.40 21.94 4.72
CA PHE A 284 -7.32 21.26 5.45
C PHE A 284 -6.44 20.44 4.50
N GLU A 285 -5.20 20.15 4.89
CA GLU A 285 -4.35 19.19 4.20
C GLU A 285 -4.35 17.85 4.94
N ALA A 286 -4.29 16.72 4.23
CA ALA A 286 -4.19 15.40 4.84
C ALA A 286 -2.74 14.89 4.82
N LEU A 287 -2.25 14.35 5.93
CA LEU A 287 -0.90 13.78 6.02
C LEU A 287 -0.94 12.27 5.70
N SER A 288 -0.12 11.84 4.75
CA SER A 288 0.19 10.44 4.49
C SER A 288 1.62 10.15 4.96
N TYR A 289 1.78 9.23 5.91
CA TYR A 289 3.10 8.92 6.48
C TYR A 289 3.15 7.49 7.02
N VAL A 290 4.34 7.03 7.43
CA VAL A 290 4.50 5.71 8.03
C VAL A 290 4.54 5.81 9.55
N TRP A 291 3.63 5.11 10.19
CA TRP A 291 3.65 4.94 11.64
C TRP A 291 4.97 4.30 12.07
N GLY A 292 5.60 4.87 13.10
CA GLY A 292 6.84 4.35 13.67
C GLY A 292 6.56 3.43 14.86
N ARG A 293 7.54 2.60 15.25
CA ARG A 293 7.51 1.97 16.56
C ARG A 293 7.42 3.06 17.63
N GLN A 294 6.52 2.90 18.60
CA GLN A 294 6.28 3.83 19.71
C GLN A 294 7.40 3.76 20.78
N ARG A 295 8.66 3.52 20.38
CA ARG A 295 9.81 3.64 21.28
C ARG A 295 10.17 5.13 21.36
N ASP A 296 10.33 5.63 22.58
CA ASP A 296 10.67 7.03 22.88
C ASP A 296 9.70 8.05 22.25
N PRO A 297 8.42 8.08 22.70
CA PRO A 297 7.43 9.00 22.17
C PRO A 297 7.80 10.45 22.47
N VAL A 298 7.54 11.33 21.51
CA VAL A 298 7.66 12.79 21.69
C VAL A 298 6.33 13.32 22.22
N VAL A 299 6.38 14.11 23.29
CA VAL A 299 5.19 14.72 23.87
C VAL A 299 4.81 15.97 23.07
N ALA A 300 3.54 16.06 22.66
CA ALA A 300 2.97 17.28 22.10
C ALA A 300 1.91 17.85 23.05
N THR A 301 1.90 19.17 23.17
CA THR A 301 0.95 19.90 24.02
C THR A 301 -0.32 20.22 23.25
N ILE A 302 -1.48 19.97 23.87
CA ILE A 302 -2.78 20.36 23.33
C ILE A 302 -3.23 21.65 24.02
N GLU A 303 -3.42 22.69 23.22
CA GLU A 303 -3.94 23.98 23.65
C GLU A 303 -5.42 24.12 23.27
N GLY A 304 -6.18 24.82 24.10
CA GLY A 304 -7.54 25.25 23.78
C GLY A 304 -7.58 26.55 22.98
N LYS A 305 -8.80 27.04 22.73
CA LYS A 305 -9.00 28.24 21.90
C LYS A 305 -8.45 29.50 22.55
N ALA A 306 -8.40 29.56 23.88
CA ALA A 306 -7.85 30.68 24.64
C ALA A 306 -6.36 30.49 25.00
N GLY A 307 -5.70 29.45 24.45
CA GLY A 307 -4.32 29.10 24.76
C GLY A 307 -4.15 28.36 26.09
N GLU A 308 -5.25 27.91 26.70
CA GLU A 308 -5.24 27.12 27.91
C GLU A 308 -4.70 25.70 27.65
N TYR A 309 -3.96 25.14 28.60
CA TYR A 309 -3.46 23.77 28.52
C TYR A 309 -4.62 22.77 28.69
N LEU A 310 -4.84 21.90 27.70
CA LEU A 310 -5.89 20.87 27.72
C LEU A 310 -5.37 19.45 27.95
N GLY A 311 -4.05 19.29 28.00
CA GLY A 311 -3.37 18.01 28.16
C GLY A 311 -2.26 17.79 27.14
N SER A 312 -1.71 16.59 27.15
CA SER A 312 -0.65 16.17 26.22
C SER A 312 -0.98 14.87 25.51
N ILE A 313 -0.40 14.68 24.32
CA ILE A 313 -0.45 13.43 23.56
C ILE A 313 0.96 12.93 23.27
N LYS A 314 1.09 11.60 23.18
CA LYS A 314 2.35 10.93 22.81
C LYS A 314 2.37 10.69 21.30
N LEU A 315 3.37 11.25 20.63
CA LEU A 315 3.58 11.10 19.19
C LEU A 315 4.74 10.16 18.92
N GLY A 316 4.59 9.27 17.95
CA GLY A 316 5.73 8.52 17.42
C GLY A 316 6.76 9.47 16.79
N LYS A 317 8.06 9.15 16.94
CA LYS A 317 9.18 9.97 16.45
C LYS A 317 9.01 10.42 15.00
N ARG A 318 8.54 9.52 14.12
CA ARG A 318 8.31 9.83 12.68
C ARG A 318 7.27 10.92 12.47
N LEU A 319 6.16 10.87 13.21
CA LEU A 319 5.11 11.89 13.13
C LEU A 319 5.61 13.20 13.72
N ALA A 320 6.29 13.17 14.87
CA ALA A 320 6.87 14.37 15.47
C ALA A 320 7.87 15.06 14.53
N THR A 321 8.71 14.30 13.84
CA THR A 321 9.61 14.82 12.81
C THR A 321 8.83 15.46 11.64
N ALA A 322 7.77 14.79 11.16
CA ALA A 322 6.92 15.34 10.10
C ALA A 322 6.27 16.67 10.53
N LEU A 323 5.65 16.72 11.71
CA LEU A 323 4.99 17.92 12.21
C LEU A 323 5.97 19.07 12.42
N ARG A 324 7.16 18.84 12.97
CA ARG A 324 8.19 19.88 13.10
C ARG A 324 8.61 20.45 11.74
N HIS A 325 8.73 19.59 10.74
CA HIS A 325 9.15 20.00 9.40
C HIS A 325 8.02 20.70 8.62
N LEU A 326 6.77 20.28 8.83
CA LEU A 326 5.61 20.83 8.13
C LEU A 326 5.06 22.09 8.81
N ARG A 327 5.43 22.36 10.06
CA ARG A 327 5.05 23.57 10.81
C ARG A 327 5.54 24.83 10.09
N TYR A 328 4.64 25.80 9.91
CA TYR A 328 5.03 27.13 9.49
C TYR A 328 5.60 27.93 10.66
N GLN A 329 6.49 28.87 10.39
CA GLN A 329 7.12 29.68 11.45
C GLN A 329 6.20 30.79 11.97
N ASP A 330 5.27 31.26 11.14
CA ASP A 330 4.53 32.51 11.34
C ASP A 330 2.99 32.31 11.43
N LYS A 331 2.48 31.16 10.98
CA LYS A 331 1.05 30.85 10.97
C LYS A 331 0.75 29.42 11.37
N GLU A 332 -0.50 29.16 11.75
CA GLU A 332 -0.96 27.80 11.98
C GLU A 332 -1.14 27.04 10.66
N ARG A 333 -0.98 25.71 10.73
CA ARG A 333 -1.23 24.80 9.61
C ARG A 333 -2.33 23.82 10.00
N VAL A 334 -3.40 23.77 9.21
CA VAL A 334 -4.56 22.90 9.46
C VAL A 334 -4.34 21.56 8.78
N LEU A 335 -4.21 20.50 9.57
CA LEU A 335 -3.92 19.15 9.09
C LEU A 335 -4.97 18.15 9.57
N TRP A 336 -5.21 17.12 8.77
CA TRP A 336 -5.78 15.87 9.22
C TRP A 336 -4.69 14.80 9.30
N VAL A 337 -4.53 14.22 10.48
CA VAL A 337 -3.52 13.18 10.77
C VAL A 337 -4.23 12.04 11.49
N ASP A 338 -4.36 10.89 10.83
CA ASP A 338 -5.06 9.70 11.35
C ASP A 338 -4.74 9.36 12.82
N ALA A 339 -3.46 9.35 13.20
CA ALA A 339 -3.00 9.02 14.54
C ALA A 339 -3.41 10.01 15.65
N ILE A 340 -3.86 11.22 15.29
CA ILE A 340 -4.31 12.26 16.22
C ILE A 340 -5.79 12.58 16.05
N CYS A 341 -6.30 12.59 14.81
CA CYS A 341 -7.68 12.96 14.53
C CYS A 341 -8.68 11.86 14.88
N ILE A 342 -8.24 10.60 14.84
CA ILE A 342 -9.02 9.43 15.23
C ILE A 342 -8.61 9.01 16.65
N ASN A 343 -9.59 8.75 17.51
CA ASN A 343 -9.34 8.16 18.81
C ASN A 343 -8.97 6.68 18.65
N GLN A 344 -7.68 6.39 18.57
CA GLN A 344 -7.14 5.05 18.34
C GLN A 344 -7.45 4.04 19.47
N ASN A 345 -7.96 4.51 20.61
CA ASN A 345 -8.35 3.66 21.75
C ASN A 345 -9.86 3.38 21.80
N ASP A 346 -10.62 3.77 20.76
CA ASP A 346 -12.05 3.53 20.63
C ASP A 346 -12.31 2.81 19.31
N ASP A 347 -12.54 1.49 19.37
CA ASP A 347 -12.70 0.65 18.19
C ASP A 347 -13.96 0.99 17.40
N VAL A 348 -15.02 1.48 18.05
CA VAL A 348 -16.25 1.92 17.39
C VAL A 348 -15.99 3.19 16.59
N GLU A 349 -15.27 4.15 17.19
CA GLU A 349 -14.85 5.35 16.47
C GLU A 349 -13.90 4.99 15.32
N ARG A 350 -12.91 4.12 15.56
CA ARG A 350 -11.93 3.65 14.57
C ARG A 350 -12.63 3.04 13.36
N ALA A 351 -13.53 2.08 13.58
CA ALA A 351 -14.32 1.45 12.52
C ALA A 351 -15.14 2.46 11.71
N THR A 352 -15.77 3.44 12.39
CA THR A 352 -16.54 4.51 11.73
C THR A 352 -15.65 5.42 10.89
N GLN A 353 -14.46 5.76 11.38
CA GLN A 353 -13.53 6.65 10.68
C GLN A 353 -12.85 5.94 9.50
N VAL A 354 -12.55 4.64 9.59
CA VAL A 354 -12.02 3.83 8.48
C VAL A 354 -12.92 3.90 7.25
N LEU A 355 -14.24 3.80 7.43
CA LEU A 355 -15.22 3.94 6.35
C LEU A 355 -15.21 5.34 5.70
N ARG A 356 -14.70 6.36 6.40
CA ARG A 356 -14.66 7.75 5.95
C ARG A 356 -13.30 8.18 5.43
N MET A 357 -12.22 7.44 5.69
CA MET A 357 -10.86 7.84 5.33
C MET A 357 -10.74 8.22 3.85
N SER A 358 -11.37 7.47 2.95
CA SER A 358 -11.36 7.79 1.51
C SER A 358 -11.92 9.16 1.21
N SER A 359 -13.11 9.48 1.76
CA SER A 359 -13.71 10.80 1.60
C SER A 359 -12.84 11.90 2.19
N ILE A 360 -12.19 11.67 3.34
CA ILE A 360 -11.33 12.68 3.98
C ILE A 360 -10.10 12.99 3.12
N TYR A 361 -9.42 11.97 2.60
CA TYR A 361 -8.28 12.17 1.70
C TYR A 361 -8.69 12.77 0.35
N GLN A 362 -9.86 12.40 -0.17
CA GLN A 362 -10.39 12.94 -1.43
C GLN A 362 -10.82 14.41 -1.30
N ASP A 363 -11.45 14.77 -0.19
CA ASP A 363 -12.08 16.07 0.03
C ASP A 363 -11.11 17.12 0.62
N CYS A 364 -9.88 16.72 0.97
CA CYS A 364 -8.86 17.65 1.49
C CYS A 364 -8.33 18.60 0.39
N SER A 365 -7.70 19.70 0.80
CA SER A 365 -7.04 20.63 -0.12
C SER A 365 -5.92 19.96 -0.90
N ARG A 366 -5.12 19.11 -0.24
CA ARG A 366 -4.13 18.23 -0.85
C ARG A 366 -3.62 17.20 0.14
N VAL A 367 -3.07 16.11 -0.38
CA VAL A 367 -2.36 15.11 0.42
C VAL A 367 -0.87 15.42 0.43
N ILE A 368 -0.27 15.39 1.61
CA ILE A 368 1.19 15.50 1.80
C ILE A 368 1.71 14.09 2.05
N ILE A 369 2.36 13.50 1.05
CA ILE A 369 3.04 12.21 1.18
C ILE A 369 4.42 12.45 1.77
N TRP A 370 4.54 12.24 3.08
CA TRP A 370 5.77 12.48 3.83
C TRP A 370 6.63 11.20 3.95
N LEU A 371 7.81 11.23 3.32
CA LEU A 371 8.73 10.10 3.26
C LEU A 371 9.82 10.12 4.34
N GLY A 372 9.82 11.12 5.23
CA GLY A 372 10.86 11.35 6.23
C GLY A 372 11.90 12.41 5.82
N PRO A 373 12.93 12.64 6.66
CA PRO A 373 14.00 13.59 6.38
C PRO A 373 14.71 13.32 5.05
N GLU A 374 15.30 14.37 4.49
CA GLU A 374 16.09 14.26 3.26
C GLU A 374 17.30 13.33 3.44
N LYS A 375 17.56 12.49 2.44
CA LYS A 375 18.70 11.58 2.39
C LYS A 375 19.22 11.45 0.95
N HIS A 376 20.55 11.46 0.81
CA HIS A 376 21.33 10.92 -0.32
C HIS A 376 20.71 11.05 -1.72
N GLY A 377 20.82 12.21 -2.36
CA GLY A 377 20.51 12.39 -3.79
C GLY A 377 19.02 12.40 -4.15
N ILE A 378 18.11 12.41 -3.16
CA ILE A 378 16.66 12.41 -3.43
C ILE A 378 16.20 13.69 -4.14
N GLY A 379 16.79 14.85 -3.86
CA GLY A 379 16.49 16.09 -4.57
C GLY A 379 16.80 15.99 -6.07
N LEU A 380 17.97 15.42 -6.42
CA LEU A 380 18.33 15.15 -7.81
C LEU A 380 17.36 14.18 -8.46
N LEU A 381 17.04 13.06 -7.80
CA LEU A 381 16.06 12.10 -8.30
C LEU A 381 14.69 12.75 -8.56
N PHE A 382 14.20 13.57 -7.63
CA PHE A 382 12.92 14.26 -7.79
C PHE A 382 12.94 15.24 -8.95
N SER A 383 14.06 15.91 -9.20
CA SER A 383 14.23 16.76 -10.38
C SER A 383 14.15 15.95 -11.68
N GLU A 384 14.86 14.82 -11.77
CA GLU A 384 14.84 13.94 -12.94
C GLU A 384 13.44 13.34 -13.19
N LEU A 385 12.79 12.85 -12.14
CA LEU A 385 11.42 12.34 -12.23
C LEU A 385 10.43 13.44 -12.62
N ALA A 386 10.56 14.65 -12.08
CA ALA A 386 9.70 15.77 -12.43
C ALA A 386 9.86 16.14 -13.91
N HIS A 387 11.09 16.12 -14.43
CA HIS A 387 11.36 16.35 -15.85
C HIS A 387 10.63 15.32 -16.72
N ILE A 388 10.83 14.01 -16.47
CA ILE A 388 10.16 12.93 -17.22
C ILE A 388 8.63 13.05 -17.14
N GLY A 389 8.11 13.25 -15.92
CA GLY A 389 6.68 13.37 -15.68
C GLY A 389 6.05 14.58 -16.39
N ALA A 390 6.83 15.59 -16.74
CA ALA A 390 6.38 16.75 -17.50
C ALA A 390 6.39 16.52 -19.02
N GLN A 391 7.19 15.57 -19.51
CA GLN A 391 7.32 15.30 -20.96
C GLN A 391 6.18 14.43 -21.51
N ILE A 392 5.54 13.63 -20.66
CA ILE A 392 4.60 12.60 -21.10
C ILE A 392 3.23 12.74 -20.45
N GLU A 393 2.21 12.25 -21.14
CA GLU A 393 0.86 12.05 -20.64
C GLU A 393 0.45 10.60 -20.83
N LYS A 394 -0.40 10.11 -19.92
CA LYS A 394 -0.99 8.78 -20.01
C LYS A 394 -2.50 8.90 -20.02
N THR A 395 -3.10 8.26 -21.00
CA THR A 395 -4.55 8.14 -21.18
C THR A 395 -5.13 6.98 -20.37
N THR A 396 -6.43 7.06 -20.08
CA THR A 396 -7.19 6.00 -19.41
C THR A 396 -7.35 4.76 -20.28
N ASN A 397 -7.16 4.86 -21.60
CA ASN A 397 -7.15 3.72 -22.52
C ASN A 397 -5.73 3.17 -22.80
N GLY A 398 -4.76 3.52 -21.95
CA GLY A 398 -3.43 2.91 -21.97
C GLY A 398 -2.38 3.61 -22.85
N LEU A 399 -2.74 4.52 -23.75
CA LEU A 399 -1.79 5.25 -24.59
C LEU A 399 -0.89 6.16 -23.75
N ILE A 400 0.41 6.15 -24.04
CA ILE A 400 1.36 7.17 -23.57
C ILE A 400 1.74 8.02 -24.77
N MET A 401 1.74 9.33 -24.56
CA MET A 401 1.99 10.33 -25.60
C MET A 401 2.77 11.50 -25.02
N SER A 402 3.22 12.38 -25.90
CA SER A 402 3.85 13.63 -25.52
C SER A 402 2.88 14.57 -24.79
N SER A 403 3.40 15.24 -23.76
CA SER A 403 2.73 16.36 -23.10
C SER A 403 2.71 17.58 -24.03
N PRO A 404 1.69 18.46 -23.96
CA PRO A 404 1.63 19.65 -24.82
C PRO A 404 2.82 20.58 -24.63
N ASP A 405 3.38 20.63 -23.42
CA ASP A 405 4.54 21.46 -23.07
C ASP A 405 5.86 20.66 -23.12
N THR A 406 5.89 19.53 -23.84
CA THR A 406 7.10 18.70 -23.90
C THR A 406 8.26 19.42 -24.59
N THR A 407 9.45 19.18 -24.06
CA THR A 407 10.74 19.60 -24.64
C THR A 407 11.53 18.40 -25.19
N ASP A 408 11.05 17.18 -24.92
CA ASP A 408 11.64 15.91 -25.35
C ASP A 408 10.50 15.00 -25.87
N PHE A 409 10.25 15.07 -27.18
CA PHE A 409 9.09 14.46 -27.84
C PHE A 409 9.18 12.94 -27.92
N ASP A 410 10.38 12.37 -27.85
CA ASP A 410 10.58 10.92 -27.99
C ASP A 410 10.51 10.21 -26.65
N TRP A 411 10.38 10.95 -25.53
CA TRP A 411 10.65 10.37 -24.23
C TRP A 411 9.64 9.28 -23.81
N TRP A 412 8.45 9.25 -24.40
CA TRP A 412 7.45 8.21 -24.18
C TRP A 412 7.77 6.88 -24.89
N GLN A 413 8.65 6.87 -25.90
CA GLN A 413 8.96 5.67 -26.69
C GLN A 413 9.76 4.64 -25.88
N SER A 414 9.44 3.35 -26.01
CA SER A 414 10.01 2.29 -25.15
C SER A 414 11.52 2.03 -25.31
N ASP A 415 12.06 2.38 -26.48
CA ASP A 415 13.43 2.13 -26.95
C ASP A 415 14.38 3.29 -26.68
N VAL A 416 13.87 4.49 -26.39
CA VAL A 416 14.71 5.61 -25.95
C VAL A 416 15.34 5.26 -24.60
N PRO A 417 16.68 5.27 -24.48
CA PRO A 417 17.39 4.80 -23.28
C PRO A 417 17.32 5.77 -22.11
N VAL A 418 17.21 5.23 -20.89
CA VAL A 418 17.27 6.01 -19.65
C VAL A 418 18.71 6.27 -19.23
N SER A 419 19.21 7.45 -19.57
CA SER A 419 20.59 7.90 -19.30
C SER A 419 20.75 8.50 -17.89
N PHE A 420 20.24 7.80 -16.87
CA PHE A 420 20.45 8.21 -15.48
C PHE A 420 21.86 7.86 -14.99
N SER A 421 22.42 8.74 -14.16
CA SER A 421 23.67 8.44 -13.46
C SER A 421 23.48 7.31 -12.43
N ASP A 422 24.57 6.65 -12.07
CA ASP A 422 24.56 5.62 -11.02
C ASP A 422 24.02 6.16 -9.68
N GLU A 423 24.23 7.45 -9.40
CA GLU A 423 23.69 8.13 -8.23
C GLU A 423 22.16 8.18 -8.26
N VAL A 424 21.56 8.54 -9.39
CA VAL A 424 20.10 8.57 -9.57
C VAL A 424 19.51 7.17 -9.47
N TRP A 425 20.14 6.16 -10.07
CA TRP A 425 19.71 4.77 -9.91
C TRP A 425 19.78 4.28 -8.46
N SER A 426 20.85 4.65 -7.74
CA SER A 426 21.01 4.35 -6.31
C SER A 426 19.95 5.04 -5.46
N ALA A 427 19.64 6.31 -5.73
CA ALA A 427 18.59 7.06 -5.07
C ALA A 427 17.20 6.47 -5.34
N MET A 428 16.93 6.07 -6.59
CA MET A 428 15.68 5.40 -6.98
C MET A 428 15.46 4.11 -6.20
N LYS A 429 16.49 3.27 -6.11
CA LYS A 429 16.43 2.03 -5.32
C LYS A 429 16.10 2.33 -3.85
N LYS A 430 16.83 3.24 -3.23
CA LYS A 430 16.63 3.65 -1.83
C LYS A 430 15.26 4.28 -1.59
N LEU A 431 14.71 4.98 -2.58
CA LEU A 431 13.36 5.53 -2.52
C LEU A 431 12.33 4.38 -2.49
N GLY A 432 12.47 3.39 -3.37
CA GLY A 432 11.57 2.23 -3.43
C GLY A 432 11.61 1.38 -2.16
N ASP A 433 12.77 1.29 -1.52
CA ASP A 433 12.97 0.58 -0.24
C ASP A 433 12.40 1.35 0.98
N ARG A 434 11.88 2.57 0.80
CA ARG A 434 11.31 3.33 1.92
C ARG A 434 10.04 2.64 2.42
N PRO A 435 9.85 2.52 3.76
CA PRO A 435 8.70 1.85 4.35
C PRO A 435 7.32 2.35 3.88
N TRP A 436 7.24 3.58 3.35
CA TRP A 436 5.99 4.17 2.87
C TRP A 436 5.42 3.40 1.67
N PHE A 437 6.27 2.96 0.75
CA PHE A 437 5.83 2.18 -0.42
C PHE A 437 5.39 0.75 -0.07
N HIS A 438 5.72 0.29 1.14
CA HIS A 438 5.39 -1.05 1.60
C HIS A 438 4.23 -1.07 2.59
N ARG A 439 3.78 0.07 3.14
CA ARG A 439 2.62 0.12 4.06
C ARG A 439 1.32 -0.02 3.25
N LEU A 440 0.35 -0.77 3.76
CA LEU A 440 -0.92 -0.98 3.07
C LEU A 440 -1.77 0.29 3.00
N TRP A 441 -1.99 0.95 4.14
CA TRP A 441 -2.81 2.17 4.23
C TRP A 441 -2.39 3.29 3.28
N THR A 442 -1.09 3.40 2.96
CA THR A 442 -0.60 4.43 2.05
C THR A 442 -1.13 4.29 0.62
N VAL A 443 -1.64 3.12 0.24
CA VAL A 443 -2.32 2.88 -1.05
C VAL A 443 -3.53 3.79 -1.17
N GLN A 444 -4.47 3.68 -0.22
CA GLN A 444 -5.70 4.47 -0.22
C GLN A 444 -5.37 5.96 -0.10
N GLU A 445 -4.44 6.32 0.78
CA GLU A 445 -4.02 7.71 0.99
C GLU A 445 -3.46 8.35 -0.29
N ALA A 446 -2.69 7.60 -1.09
CA ALA A 446 -2.06 8.08 -2.31
C ALA A 446 -2.99 8.07 -3.54
N ILE A 447 -3.87 7.07 -3.66
CA ILE A 447 -4.83 6.99 -4.77
C ILE A 447 -5.89 8.09 -4.67
N MET A 448 -6.27 8.46 -3.44
CA MET A 448 -7.24 9.54 -3.19
C MET A 448 -6.60 10.93 -3.28
N ALA A 449 -5.29 11.01 -3.47
CA ALA A 449 -4.58 12.27 -3.58
C ALA A 449 -4.96 13.03 -4.85
N ASN A 450 -5.41 14.28 -4.69
CA ASN A 450 -5.77 15.15 -5.80
C ASN A 450 -4.52 15.70 -6.54
N ARG A 451 -4.74 16.41 -7.65
CA ARG A 451 -3.66 16.97 -8.49
C ARG A 451 -2.75 18.02 -7.83
N ASP A 452 -3.15 18.61 -6.70
CA ASP A 452 -2.33 19.56 -5.93
C ASP A 452 -1.50 18.86 -4.83
N SER A 453 -1.61 17.53 -4.75
CA SER A 453 -0.87 16.70 -3.79
C SER A 453 0.60 16.59 -4.12
N ILE A 454 1.40 16.38 -3.08
CA ILE A 454 2.86 16.40 -3.17
C ILE A 454 3.46 15.19 -2.46
N MET A 455 4.62 14.76 -2.95
CA MET A 455 5.51 13.85 -2.25
C MET A 455 6.74 14.62 -1.77
N GLN A 456 7.06 14.45 -0.49
CA GLN A 456 8.06 15.26 0.20
C GLN A 456 9.02 14.39 1.03
N SER A 457 10.31 14.70 0.94
CA SER A 457 11.39 14.07 1.72
C SER A 457 12.36 15.13 2.23
N GLY A 458 12.14 15.64 3.44
CA GLY A 458 12.83 16.85 3.90
C GLY A 458 12.38 18.05 3.08
N ASP A 459 13.32 18.80 2.51
CA ASP A 459 13.02 19.97 1.66
C ASP A 459 12.80 19.61 0.19
N ALA A 460 13.22 18.41 -0.24
CA ALA A 460 12.95 17.90 -1.58
C ALA A 460 11.45 17.57 -1.76
N ILE A 461 10.83 18.17 -2.79
CA ILE A 461 9.41 18.04 -3.10
C ILE A 461 9.23 17.69 -4.59
N ILE A 462 8.28 16.79 -4.88
CA ILE A 462 7.80 16.52 -6.23
C ILE A 462 6.27 16.53 -6.26
N SER A 463 5.69 17.05 -7.35
CA SER A 463 4.25 16.96 -7.62
C SER A 463 3.83 15.50 -7.76
N TRP A 464 2.73 15.11 -7.11
CA TRP A 464 2.24 13.74 -7.15
C TRP A 464 1.91 13.26 -8.58
N PRO A 465 1.16 14.01 -9.42
CA PRO A 465 0.98 13.69 -10.83
C PRO A 465 2.29 13.46 -11.61
N LEU A 466 3.29 14.32 -11.43
CA LEU A 466 4.58 14.19 -12.12
C LEU A 466 5.29 12.90 -11.71
N PHE A 467 5.33 12.60 -10.42
CA PHE A 467 5.91 11.35 -9.92
C PHE A 467 5.22 10.13 -10.53
N ARG A 468 3.87 10.10 -10.55
CA ARG A 468 3.10 8.98 -11.11
C ARG A 468 3.43 8.76 -12.59
N ARG A 469 3.37 9.82 -13.41
CA ARG A 469 3.66 9.73 -14.85
C ARG A 469 5.09 9.26 -15.10
N ALA A 470 6.06 9.79 -14.37
CA ALA A 470 7.46 9.38 -14.50
C ALA A 470 7.65 7.89 -14.18
N VAL A 471 7.07 7.39 -13.07
CA VAL A 471 7.13 5.96 -12.73
C VAL A 471 6.49 5.09 -13.81
N ILE A 472 5.36 5.52 -14.38
CA ILE A 472 4.68 4.75 -15.44
C ILE A 472 5.50 4.73 -16.74
N CYS A 473 6.07 5.86 -17.15
CA CYS A 473 6.95 5.94 -18.31
C CYS A 473 8.16 5.02 -18.15
N LEU A 474 8.85 5.10 -17.00
CA LEU A 474 10.02 4.27 -16.73
C LEU A 474 9.71 2.76 -16.82
N LEU A 475 8.54 2.32 -16.35
CA LEU A 475 8.13 0.91 -16.43
C LEU A 475 7.92 0.38 -17.85
N GLN A 476 7.73 1.26 -18.84
CA GLN A 476 7.58 0.89 -20.25
C GLN A 476 8.91 0.79 -20.98
N LYS A 477 10.03 1.17 -20.36
CA LYS A 477 11.35 1.13 -21.00
C LYS A 477 11.86 -0.30 -21.17
N ASN A 478 12.44 -0.56 -22.33
CA ASN A 478 12.99 -1.87 -22.71
C ASN A 478 14.23 -2.22 -21.87
N GLU A 479 15.11 -1.26 -21.61
CA GLU A 479 16.35 -1.48 -20.84
C GLU A 479 16.24 -0.91 -19.42
N MET A 480 16.18 -1.79 -18.39
CA MET A 480 16.22 -1.39 -16.98
C MET A 480 16.90 -2.45 -16.07
N PRO A 481 18.23 -2.37 -15.83
CA PRO A 481 18.96 -3.52 -15.28
C PRO A 481 18.84 -3.75 -13.76
N LEU A 482 18.72 -2.70 -12.93
CA LEU A 482 18.86 -2.85 -11.45
C LEU A 482 17.75 -2.22 -10.60
N ALA A 483 17.06 -1.18 -11.07
CA ALA A 483 16.00 -0.49 -10.33
C ALA A 483 14.59 -1.02 -10.64
N ARG A 484 14.43 -1.95 -11.59
CA ARG A 484 13.11 -2.43 -12.06
C ARG A 484 12.24 -3.00 -10.93
N ILE A 485 12.84 -3.69 -9.97
CA ILE A 485 12.13 -4.20 -8.78
C ILE A 485 11.63 -3.02 -7.92
N SER A 486 12.49 -2.05 -7.59
CA SER A 486 12.12 -0.88 -6.80
C SER A 486 11.05 -0.02 -7.49
N ILE A 487 11.14 0.14 -8.82
CA ILE A 487 10.13 0.86 -9.62
C ILE A 487 8.82 0.05 -9.67
N SER A 488 8.89 -1.29 -9.71
CA SER A 488 7.70 -2.16 -9.60
C SER A 488 6.95 -1.96 -8.29
N VAL A 489 7.66 -1.73 -7.16
CA VAL A 489 7.02 -1.37 -5.89
C VAL A 489 6.31 -0.01 -6.03
N MET A 490 6.98 1.00 -6.62
CA MET A 490 6.38 2.32 -6.85
C MET A 490 5.17 2.27 -7.79
N ARG A 491 5.14 1.33 -8.76
CA ARG A 491 4.03 1.10 -9.70
C ARG A 491 2.69 0.98 -8.99
N SER A 492 2.68 0.31 -7.84
CA SER A 492 1.44 -0.02 -7.11
C SER A 492 0.69 1.23 -6.61
N VAL A 493 1.38 2.35 -6.34
CA VAL A 493 0.73 3.64 -6.03
C VAL A 493 0.65 4.58 -7.24
N ALA A 494 1.43 4.33 -8.29
CA ALA A 494 1.42 5.17 -9.49
C ALA A 494 0.21 4.87 -10.40
N LYS A 495 -0.18 3.60 -10.51
CA LYS A 495 -1.39 3.19 -11.24
C LYS A 495 -2.66 3.65 -10.54
N TYR A 496 -3.72 3.91 -11.32
CA TYR A 496 -5.06 4.17 -10.79
C TYR A 496 -5.84 2.84 -10.77
N PRO A 497 -6.03 2.17 -9.63
CA PRO A 497 -6.68 0.86 -9.59
C PRO A 497 -8.21 0.96 -9.47
N ILE A 498 -8.79 2.17 -9.43
CA ILE A 498 -10.23 2.34 -9.24
C ILE A 498 -10.95 1.72 -10.45
N GLY A 499 -11.81 0.74 -10.16
CA GLY A 499 -12.51 -0.05 -11.19
C GLY A 499 -11.90 -1.43 -11.46
N ALA A 500 -10.76 -1.77 -10.84
CA ALA A 500 -10.16 -3.11 -10.94
C ALA A 500 -11.02 -4.21 -10.26
N THR A 501 -10.87 -5.46 -10.69
CA THR A 501 -11.49 -6.64 -10.03
C THR A 501 -10.98 -6.83 -8.61
N LEU A 502 -11.72 -7.62 -7.82
CA LEU A 502 -11.29 -8.05 -6.49
C LEU A 502 -9.93 -8.74 -6.56
N GLU A 503 -9.79 -9.70 -7.47
CA GLU A 503 -8.53 -10.43 -7.72
C GLU A 503 -7.37 -9.46 -7.99
N HIS A 504 -7.52 -8.58 -8.99
CA HIS A 504 -6.45 -7.66 -9.38
C HIS A 504 -6.05 -6.70 -8.26
N THR A 505 -7.03 -6.24 -7.47
CA THR A 505 -6.79 -5.34 -6.34
C THR A 505 -5.99 -6.05 -5.26
N LEU A 506 -6.41 -7.24 -4.87
CA LEU A 506 -5.73 -7.98 -3.82
C LEU A 506 -4.34 -8.44 -4.27
N ASP A 507 -4.19 -8.93 -5.50
CA ASP A 507 -2.88 -9.31 -6.03
C ASP A 507 -1.90 -8.13 -6.09
N ALA A 508 -2.38 -6.93 -6.41
CA ALA A 508 -1.56 -5.73 -6.46
C ALA A 508 -1.08 -5.27 -5.07
N TYR A 509 -1.84 -5.54 -4.00
CA TYR A 509 -1.62 -4.93 -2.69
C TYR A 509 -1.38 -5.91 -1.54
N GLN A 510 -1.59 -7.21 -1.73
CA GLN A 510 -1.45 -8.24 -0.67
C GLN A 510 -0.05 -8.27 -0.05
N ALA A 511 0.99 -7.95 -0.82
CA ALA A 511 2.37 -7.95 -0.33
C ALA A 511 2.69 -6.75 0.58
N ARG A 512 1.78 -5.77 0.70
CA ARG A 512 1.97 -4.60 1.56
C ARG A 512 1.70 -4.93 3.03
N LEU A 513 2.52 -4.34 3.88
CA LEU A 513 2.56 -4.55 5.32
C LEU A 513 1.47 -3.74 6.04
N CYS A 514 0.82 -4.38 6.99
CA CYS A 514 -0.05 -3.76 8.00
C CYS A 514 0.33 -4.32 9.38
N SER A 515 -0.04 -3.62 10.44
CA SER A 515 0.20 -4.09 11.82
C SER A 515 -0.94 -4.93 12.35
N ASP A 516 -2.15 -4.66 11.90
CA ASP A 516 -3.36 -5.44 12.17
C ASP A 516 -3.76 -6.17 10.89
N SER A 517 -3.97 -7.48 10.96
CA SER A 517 -4.31 -8.30 9.79
C SER A 517 -5.70 -7.96 9.23
N HIS A 518 -6.62 -7.38 10.02
CA HIS A 518 -7.91 -6.89 9.52
C HIS A 518 -7.75 -5.86 8.41
N ASP A 519 -6.69 -5.06 8.49
CA ASP A 519 -6.44 -3.97 7.55
C ASP A 519 -6.17 -4.48 6.12
N LYS A 520 -5.82 -5.77 5.94
CA LYS A 520 -5.68 -6.40 4.61
C LYS A 520 -6.94 -6.27 3.76
N ILE A 521 -8.10 -6.19 4.41
CA ILE A 521 -9.36 -5.87 3.77
C ILE A 521 -9.73 -4.40 4.01
N TYR A 522 -9.70 -3.95 5.27
CA TYR A 522 -10.23 -2.64 5.63
C TYR A 522 -9.49 -1.46 4.99
N GLY A 523 -8.16 -1.57 4.87
CA GLY A 523 -7.32 -0.56 4.22
C GLY A 523 -7.48 -0.48 2.70
N LEU A 524 -8.24 -1.40 2.10
CA LEU A 524 -8.52 -1.43 0.66
C LEU A 524 -10.00 -1.18 0.35
N LEU A 525 -10.90 -1.05 1.35
CA LEU A 525 -12.35 -0.93 1.14
C LEU A 525 -12.76 0.14 0.13
N ALA A 526 -12.01 1.24 0.06
CA ALA A 526 -12.32 2.33 -0.85
C ALA A 526 -11.97 2.08 -2.33
N ILE A 527 -11.17 1.04 -2.60
CA ILE A 527 -10.77 0.64 -3.96
C ILE A 527 -11.27 -0.75 -4.35
N LEU A 528 -11.82 -1.51 -3.40
CA LEU A 528 -12.46 -2.80 -3.65
C LEU A 528 -13.75 -2.65 -4.49
N PRO A 529 -14.18 -3.72 -5.19
CA PRO A 529 -15.42 -3.70 -5.97
C PRO A 529 -16.64 -3.25 -5.14
N PRO A 530 -17.48 -2.33 -5.65
CA PRO A 530 -18.55 -1.71 -4.85
C PRO A 530 -19.54 -2.69 -4.23
N ARG A 531 -19.97 -3.74 -4.94
CA ARG A 531 -20.91 -4.73 -4.38
C ARG A 531 -20.26 -5.50 -3.24
N PHE A 532 -19.02 -5.93 -3.42
CA PHE A 532 -18.28 -6.62 -2.37
C PHE A 532 -18.02 -5.71 -1.17
N ALA A 533 -17.50 -4.51 -1.39
CA ALA A 533 -17.21 -3.55 -0.33
C ALA A 533 -18.45 -3.20 0.50
N SER A 534 -19.64 -3.15 -0.11
CA SER A 534 -20.90 -2.85 0.58
C SER A 534 -21.37 -3.93 1.57
N GLU A 535 -20.89 -5.16 1.41
CA GLU A 535 -21.21 -6.29 2.31
C GLU A 535 -20.25 -6.32 3.52
N ILE A 536 -19.14 -5.56 3.49
CA ILE A 536 -18.12 -5.56 4.55
C ILE A 536 -18.34 -4.39 5.51
N LYS A 537 -18.33 -4.70 6.81
CA LYS A 537 -18.36 -3.70 7.88
C LYS A 537 -17.10 -3.85 8.74
N PRO A 538 -16.31 -2.78 8.93
CA PRO A 538 -15.18 -2.82 9.84
C PRO A 538 -15.62 -3.17 11.25
N ASP A 539 -15.03 -4.23 11.77
CA ASP A 539 -15.16 -4.70 13.15
C ASP A 539 -13.81 -5.30 13.53
N TYR A 540 -13.11 -4.62 14.44
CA TYR A 540 -11.79 -5.02 14.91
C TYR A 540 -11.85 -5.93 16.15
N GLU A 541 -13.04 -6.17 16.71
CA GLU A 541 -13.22 -7.10 17.83
C GLU A 541 -13.40 -8.55 17.34
N GLN A 542 -13.79 -8.74 16.07
CA GLN A 542 -13.93 -10.07 15.50
C GLN A 542 -12.56 -10.76 15.29
N PRO A 543 -12.48 -12.10 15.34
CA PRO A 543 -11.28 -12.81 14.93
C PRO A 543 -11.01 -12.63 13.42
N VAL A 544 -9.74 -12.46 13.04
CA VAL A 544 -9.36 -12.24 11.62
C VAL A 544 -9.78 -13.37 10.68
N GLU A 545 -9.76 -14.61 11.18
CA GLU A 545 -10.20 -15.79 10.40
C GLU A 545 -11.69 -15.72 10.06
N GLU A 546 -12.51 -15.22 11.00
CA GLU A 546 -13.94 -15.00 10.77
C GLU A 546 -14.18 -13.85 9.78
N LEU A 547 -13.36 -12.78 9.85
CA LEU A 547 -13.37 -11.73 8.83
C LEU A 547 -13.08 -12.33 7.44
N TYR A 548 -11.98 -13.08 7.26
CA TYR A 548 -11.61 -13.62 5.95
C TYR A 548 -12.64 -14.62 5.42
N LYS A 549 -13.24 -15.44 6.30
CA LYS A 549 -14.35 -16.33 5.95
C LYS A 549 -15.57 -15.54 5.48
N SER A 550 -15.99 -14.52 6.23
CA SER A 550 -17.13 -13.68 5.86
C SER A 550 -16.89 -12.92 4.55
N CYS A 551 -15.66 -12.44 4.33
CA CYS A 551 -15.23 -11.82 3.07
C CYS A 551 -15.33 -12.79 1.90
N PHE A 552 -14.84 -14.02 2.05
CA PHE A 552 -14.95 -15.03 1.00
C PHE A 552 -16.41 -15.33 0.63
N LEU A 553 -17.27 -15.50 1.64
CA LEU A 553 -18.69 -15.75 1.41
C LEU A 553 -19.40 -14.53 0.79
N ALA A 554 -19.05 -13.33 1.22
CA ALA A 554 -19.58 -12.09 0.65
C ALA A 554 -19.15 -11.91 -0.81
N SER A 555 -17.88 -12.17 -1.15
CA SER A 555 -17.38 -12.05 -2.52
C SER A 555 -18.02 -13.07 -3.45
N THR A 556 -18.11 -14.34 -3.03
CA THR A 556 -18.72 -15.42 -3.82
C THR A 556 -20.23 -15.22 -4.03
N LYS A 557 -20.93 -14.63 -3.04
CA LYS A 557 -22.33 -14.20 -3.18
C LYS A 557 -22.48 -13.01 -4.13
N ALA A 558 -21.63 -11.99 -4.00
CA ALA A 558 -21.75 -10.74 -4.76
C ALA A 558 -21.33 -10.89 -6.24
N LEU A 559 -20.27 -11.64 -6.50
CA LEU A 559 -19.63 -11.77 -7.82
C LEU A 559 -19.93 -13.10 -8.52
N ARG A 560 -20.49 -14.09 -7.80
CA ARG A 560 -20.69 -15.47 -8.29
C ARG A 560 -19.42 -16.10 -8.87
N ARG A 561 -18.25 -15.78 -8.30
CA ARG A 561 -16.94 -16.29 -8.71
C ARG A 561 -16.03 -16.54 -7.52
N TRP A 562 -15.08 -17.45 -7.69
CA TRP A 562 -13.99 -17.68 -6.75
C TRP A 562 -12.79 -16.80 -7.12
N GLU A 563 -12.87 -15.51 -6.81
CA GLU A 563 -11.77 -14.55 -7.04
C GLU A 563 -10.84 -14.42 -5.83
N LEU A 564 -11.34 -14.66 -4.62
CA LEU A 564 -10.57 -14.44 -3.39
C LEU A 564 -9.58 -15.59 -3.19
N ARG A 565 -8.28 -15.27 -3.27
CA ARG A 565 -7.15 -16.18 -3.06
C ARG A 565 -6.31 -15.66 -1.91
N GLY A 566 -5.83 -16.57 -1.08
CA GLY A 566 -4.89 -16.25 0.00
C GLY A 566 -3.60 -17.03 -0.13
N ARG A 567 -2.69 -16.81 0.83
CA ARG A 567 -1.52 -17.65 1.04
C ARG A 567 -1.96 -19.11 1.17
N PRO A 568 -1.35 -20.03 0.42
CA PRO A 568 -1.65 -21.45 0.55
C PRO A 568 -1.14 -22.00 1.87
N ARG A 569 -1.92 -22.90 2.47
CA ARG A 569 -1.69 -23.42 3.81
C ARG A 569 -1.51 -24.92 3.75
N ASP A 570 -0.44 -25.42 4.38
CA ASP A 570 -0.28 -26.86 4.52
C ASP A 570 -1.37 -27.36 5.48
N PRO A 571 -2.27 -28.24 5.01
CA PRO A 571 -3.33 -28.74 5.86
C PRO A 571 -2.86 -29.56 7.07
N ASP A 572 -1.60 -29.97 7.09
CA ASP A 572 -1.00 -30.70 8.20
C ASP A 572 -0.51 -29.75 9.31
N GLU A 573 -0.44 -28.43 9.06
CA GLU A 573 0.11 -27.42 9.98
C GLU A 573 -0.92 -26.43 10.56
N ASP A 574 -2.08 -26.23 9.91
CA ASP A 574 -3.10 -25.22 10.31
C ASP A 574 -4.50 -25.85 10.53
N PRO A 575 -5.18 -25.61 11.67
CA PRO A 575 -6.51 -26.12 11.99
C PRO A 575 -7.72 -25.33 11.42
N CYS A 576 -7.51 -24.22 10.70
CA CYS A 576 -8.57 -23.39 10.12
C CYS A 576 -9.18 -24.03 8.85
N PRO A 577 -10.47 -23.76 8.50
CA PRO A 577 -11.10 -24.37 7.32
C PRO A 577 -10.31 -24.03 6.04
N TYR A 578 -9.91 -25.05 5.28
CA TYR A 578 -8.83 -24.89 4.30
C TYR A 578 -9.21 -24.03 3.10
N TRP A 579 -10.50 -23.90 2.82
CA TRP A 579 -11.03 -23.04 1.77
C TRP A 579 -11.07 -21.55 2.15
N VAL A 580 -10.92 -21.21 3.44
CA VAL A 580 -10.84 -19.80 3.87
C VAL A 580 -9.48 -19.24 3.42
N PRO A 581 -9.45 -18.10 2.73
CA PRO A 581 -8.18 -17.51 2.30
C PRO A 581 -7.47 -16.85 3.48
N ASP A 582 -6.16 -17.09 3.61
CA ASP A 582 -5.32 -16.30 4.51
C ASP A 582 -4.70 -15.12 3.76
N LEU A 583 -5.12 -13.90 4.12
CA LEU A 583 -4.63 -12.66 3.52
C LEU A 583 -3.61 -11.95 4.41
N SER A 584 -3.29 -12.50 5.58
CA SER A 584 -2.46 -11.84 6.60
C SER A 584 -1.01 -11.62 6.14
N GLU A 585 -0.50 -12.52 5.30
CA GLU A 585 0.84 -12.47 4.76
C GLU A 585 0.85 -12.38 3.23
N ALA A 586 2.01 -11.99 2.70
CA ALA A 586 2.21 -11.99 1.26
C ALA A 586 2.20 -13.44 0.75
N ASP A 587 1.51 -13.66 -0.36
CA ASP A 587 1.56 -14.94 -1.05
C ASP A 587 3.00 -15.28 -1.48
N PRO A 588 3.58 -16.40 -1.01
CA PRO A 588 4.92 -16.81 -1.41
C PRO A 588 5.04 -17.08 -2.91
N TYR A 589 3.93 -17.33 -3.61
CA TYR A 589 3.91 -17.69 -5.03
C TYR A 589 4.05 -16.50 -5.99
N GLY A 590 4.23 -15.28 -5.46
CA GLY A 590 4.43 -14.08 -6.28
C GLY A 590 3.16 -13.62 -6.99
N ARG A 591 3.31 -13.07 -8.20
CA ARG A 591 2.16 -12.63 -9.01
C ARG A 591 1.54 -13.86 -9.68
N ARG A 592 0.36 -14.27 -9.20
CA ARG A 592 -0.44 -15.30 -9.87
C ARG A 592 -0.85 -14.76 -11.23
N VAL A 593 -0.67 -15.54 -12.29
CA VAL A 593 -1.15 -15.12 -13.60
C VAL A 593 -2.59 -15.56 -13.70
N SER A 594 -3.48 -14.58 -13.59
CA SER A 594 -4.86 -14.71 -14.01
C SER A 594 -4.94 -15.11 -15.49
N HIS A 595 -6.10 -15.62 -15.89
CA HIS A 595 -6.52 -15.98 -17.25
C HIS A 595 -6.20 -17.41 -17.75
N HIS A 596 -6.17 -18.42 -16.87
CA HIS A 596 -6.16 -19.81 -17.33
C HIS A 596 -7.48 -20.20 -18.01
N TYR A 597 -8.57 -19.49 -17.66
CA TYR A 597 -9.90 -19.70 -18.21
C TYR A 597 -10.35 -21.17 -18.04
N ALA A 598 -9.98 -21.78 -16.91
CA ALA A 598 -10.09 -23.22 -16.68
C ALA A 598 -11.55 -23.71 -16.64
N SER A 599 -12.44 -22.90 -16.05
CA SER A 599 -13.88 -23.16 -16.03
C SER A 599 -14.67 -22.29 -17.03
N GLY A 600 -13.97 -21.52 -17.88
CA GLY A 600 -14.59 -20.58 -18.82
C GLY A 600 -15.46 -19.52 -18.14
N CYS A 601 -16.43 -18.96 -18.88
CA CYS A 601 -17.46 -18.08 -18.32
C CYS A 601 -18.52 -18.84 -17.50
N SER A 602 -18.17 -19.82 -16.67
CA SER A 602 -19.13 -20.45 -15.76
C SER A 602 -19.33 -19.62 -14.49
N ALA A 603 -20.49 -19.76 -13.84
CA ALA A 603 -20.73 -19.18 -12.52
C ALA A 603 -20.29 -20.14 -11.41
N LEU A 604 -19.92 -19.61 -10.25
CA LEU A 604 -19.66 -20.41 -9.05
C LEU A 604 -20.97 -20.93 -8.48
N HIS A 605 -21.02 -22.25 -8.29
CA HIS A 605 -22.12 -22.94 -7.60
C HIS A 605 -21.60 -23.47 -6.27
N HIS A 606 -22.00 -22.82 -5.18
CA HIS A 606 -21.58 -23.17 -3.84
C HIS A 606 -22.72 -23.14 -2.83
N GLU A 607 -22.58 -23.91 -1.76
CA GLU A 607 -23.46 -23.90 -0.59
C GLU A 607 -22.60 -23.94 0.67
N TYR A 608 -22.69 -22.89 1.48
CA TYR A 608 -22.04 -22.85 2.79
C TYR A 608 -22.89 -23.59 3.82
N GLN A 609 -22.25 -24.50 4.54
CA GLN A 609 -22.84 -25.29 5.62
C GLN A 609 -22.08 -25.00 6.91
N ALA A 610 -22.74 -24.30 7.83
CA ALA A 610 -22.14 -23.86 9.07
C ALA A 610 -21.64 -25.05 9.93
N PRO A 611 -20.52 -24.90 10.67
CA PRO A 611 -19.72 -23.67 10.76
C PRO A 611 -18.65 -23.52 9.66
N ASN A 612 -18.18 -24.62 9.05
CA ASN A 612 -16.90 -24.63 8.32
C ASN A 612 -16.92 -25.42 7.01
N LEU A 613 -18.06 -25.93 6.56
CA LEU A 613 -18.11 -26.71 5.33
C LEU A 613 -18.56 -25.85 4.15
N LEU A 614 -17.86 -25.95 3.02
CA LEU A 614 -18.24 -25.28 1.78
C LEU A 614 -18.40 -26.33 0.68
N LYS A 615 -19.62 -26.50 0.18
CA LYS A 615 -19.87 -27.34 -1.00
C LYS A 615 -19.60 -26.53 -2.25
N VAL A 616 -18.85 -27.09 -3.19
CA VAL A 616 -18.63 -26.51 -4.52
C VAL A 616 -18.86 -27.55 -5.62
N VAL A 617 -19.30 -27.11 -6.80
CA VAL A 617 -19.53 -27.98 -7.95
C VAL A 617 -18.39 -27.83 -8.96
N GLY A 618 -17.90 -28.96 -9.49
CA GLY A 618 -16.83 -28.97 -10.47
C GLY A 618 -16.62 -30.33 -11.09
N ILE A 619 -15.46 -30.53 -11.70
CA ILE A 619 -15.02 -31.83 -12.21
C ILE A 619 -13.71 -32.25 -11.56
N ARG A 620 -13.55 -33.57 -11.44
CA ARG A 620 -12.26 -34.19 -11.17
C ARG A 620 -11.49 -34.34 -12.48
N PHE A 621 -10.33 -33.70 -12.59
CA PHE A 621 -9.49 -33.82 -13.77
C PHE A 621 -8.59 -35.06 -13.69
N ASP A 622 -7.66 -35.10 -12.73
CA ASP A 622 -6.80 -36.26 -12.51
C ASP A 622 -6.15 -36.25 -11.12
N THR A 623 -5.51 -37.37 -10.75
CA THR A 623 -4.73 -37.53 -9.51
C THR A 623 -3.25 -37.25 -9.73
N VAL A 624 -2.62 -36.54 -8.82
CA VAL A 624 -1.17 -36.35 -8.73
C VAL A 624 -0.50 -37.70 -8.49
N LYS A 625 0.46 -38.04 -9.35
CA LYS A 625 1.27 -39.25 -9.28
C LYS A 625 2.62 -38.99 -8.61
N SER A 626 3.28 -37.89 -8.98
CA SER A 626 4.58 -37.50 -8.43
C SER A 626 4.70 -35.98 -8.31
N VAL A 627 5.56 -35.55 -7.38
CA VAL A 627 5.85 -34.15 -7.08
C VAL A 627 7.37 -33.99 -7.01
N SER A 628 7.92 -32.88 -7.51
CA SER A 628 9.37 -32.64 -7.51
C SER A 628 9.92 -32.43 -6.08
N GLU A 629 11.11 -32.96 -5.81
CA GLU A 629 11.80 -32.79 -4.52
C GLU A 629 12.28 -31.35 -4.26
N LYS A 630 12.58 -30.59 -5.33
CA LYS A 630 13.03 -29.19 -5.24
C LYS A 630 11.93 -28.22 -5.60
N THR A 631 11.95 -27.08 -4.92
CA THR A 631 10.98 -25.98 -4.99
C THR A 631 11.66 -24.72 -5.49
N PHE A 632 10.91 -23.82 -6.13
CA PHE A 632 11.42 -22.56 -6.65
C PHE A 632 11.45 -21.45 -5.59
N ASP A 633 11.93 -21.74 -4.39
CA ASP A 633 11.75 -20.83 -3.25
C ASP A 633 12.69 -19.62 -3.27
N HIS A 634 13.89 -19.75 -3.86
CA HIS A 634 14.94 -18.73 -3.89
C HIS A 634 15.52 -18.60 -5.30
N TRP A 635 15.23 -17.49 -6.00
CA TRP A 635 15.76 -17.18 -7.33
C TRP A 635 16.80 -16.06 -7.25
N ASP A 636 17.53 -15.96 -6.15
CA ASP A 636 18.48 -14.85 -5.94
C ASP A 636 19.68 -14.92 -6.91
N ASP A 637 19.93 -16.11 -7.48
CA ASP A 637 20.69 -16.35 -8.71
C ASP A 637 19.90 -17.25 -9.68
N GLY A 638 19.89 -16.92 -10.98
CA GLY A 638 19.26 -17.76 -12.02
C GLY A 638 19.86 -19.17 -12.13
N GLU A 639 21.00 -19.42 -11.47
CA GLU A 639 21.68 -20.71 -11.40
C GLU A 639 20.90 -21.73 -10.56
N THR A 640 20.42 -21.34 -9.39
CA THR A 640 19.62 -22.21 -8.51
C THR A 640 18.33 -22.63 -9.21
N ALA A 641 17.72 -21.71 -9.95
CA ALA A 641 16.53 -21.96 -10.74
C ALA A 641 16.75 -22.97 -11.87
N ILE A 642 17.76 -22.76 -12.70
CA ILE A 642 18.14 -23.71 -13.76
C ILE A 642 18.45 -25.08 -13.17
N ARG A 643 19.13 -25.14 -12.03
CA ARG A 643 19.41 -26.41 -11.33
C ARG A 643 18.14 -27.11 -10.86
N CYS A 644 17.11 -26.38 -10.42
CA CYS A 644 15.83 -26.96 -10.03
C CYS A 644 15.12 -27.56 -11.26
N ILE A 645 15.05 -26.80 -12.36
CA ILE A 645 14.44 -27.25 -13.63
C ILE A 645 15.19 -28.48 -14.18
N ARG A 646 16.52 -28.46 -14.18
CA ARG A 646 17.37 -29.58 -14.63
C ARG A 646 17.28 -30.83 -13.77
N SER A 647 16.99 -30.68 -12.48
CA SER A 647 16.84 -31.83 -11.60
C SER A 647 15.49 -32.54 -11.75
N TRP A 648 14.57 -32.01 -12.56
CA TRP A 648 13.33 -32.69 -12.81
C TRP A 648 13.52 -33.78 -13.87
N GLU A 649 13.41 -35.03 -13.43
CA GLU A 649 13.40 -36.19 -14.31
C GLU A 649 11.98 -36.43 -14.85
N LEU A 650 11.73 -36.03 -16.10
CA LEU A 650 10.52 -36.45 -16.80
C LEU A 650 10.57 -37.96 -17.05
N GLU A 651 9.50 -38.66 -16.70
CA GLU A 651 9.34 -40.09 -17.00
C GLU A 651 9.26 -40.36 -18.51
N CYS A 652 8.77 -39.38 -19.27
CA CYS A 652 8.61 -39.45 -20.72
C CYS A 652 9.65 -38.58 -21.43
N PRO A 653 10.24 -39.05 -22.55
CA PRO A 653 11.04 -38.21 -23.42
C PRO A 653 10.30 -36.93 -23.85
N LEU A 654 11.00 -35.80 -23.87
CA LEU A 654 10.45 -34.50 -24.26
C LEU A 654 9.86 -34.46 -25.68
N THR A 655 10.28 -35.38 -26.55
CA THR A 655 9.80 -35.52 -27.93
C THR A 655 8.51 -36.31 -28.06
N ASP A 656 8.11 -37.02 -27.00
CA ASP A 656 6.93 -37.88 -27.05
C ASP A 656 5.64 -37.07 -27.06
N SER A 657 4.57 -37.68 -27.57
CA SER A 657 3.25 -37.07 -27.60
C SER A 657 2.73 -36.81 -26.19
N TYR A 658 2.24 -35.59 -25.97
CA TYR A 658 1.66 -35.17 -24.70
C TYR A 658 0.14 -35.45 -24.67
N PRO A 659 -0.45 -35.84 -23.52
CA PRO A 659 -1.88 -36.16 -23.43
C PRO A 659 -2.83 -35.06 -23.91
N GLY A 660 -2.47 -33.79 -23.68
CA GLY A 660 -3.25 -32.62 -24.12
C GLY A 660 -3.02 -32.20 -25.58
N GLY A 661 -2.21 -32.94 -26.35
CA GLY A 661 -1.77 -32.58 -27.69
C GLY A 661 -0.38 -31.94 -27.71
N GLY A 662 0.29 -31.99 -28.88
CA GLY A 662 1.69 -31.57 -29.02
C GLY A 662 2.67 -32.57 -28.38
N THR A 663 3.84 -32.08 -27.99
CA THR A 663 4.91 -32.86 -27.35
C THR A 663 5.08 -32.49 -25.88
N TYR A 664 5.73 -33.35 -25.09
CA TYR A 664 6.09 -33.01 -23.70
C TYR A 664 6.94 -31.74 -23.61
N LEU A 665 7.77 -31.44 -24.61
CA LEU A 665 8.52 -30.19 -24.68
C LEU A 665 7.60 -28.97 -24.83
N ASP A 666 6.54 -29.06 -25.64
CA ASP A 666 5.58 -27.98 -25.81
C ASP A 666 4.87 -27.70 -24.48
N ALA A 667 4.40 -28.77 -23.82
CA ALA A 667 3.77 -28.70 -22.50
C ALA A 667 4.71 -28.12 -21.44
N PHE A 668 5.98 -28.53 -21.46
CA PHE A 668 7.00 -28.06 -20.53
C PHE A 668 7.24 -26.57 -20.69
N ALA A 669 7.49 -26.12 -21.92
CA ALA A 669 7.72 -24.72 -22.23
C ALA A 669 6.50 -23.87 -21.86
N ALA A 670 5.29 -24.29 -22.26
CA ALA A 670 4.04 -23.60 -21.94
C ALA A 670 3.76 -23.53 -20.43
N THR A 671 4.19 -24.52 -19.65
CA THR A 671 4.01 -24.55 -18.19
C THR A 671 4.76 -23.44 -17.47
N PHE A 672 6.02 -23.20 -17.82
CA PHE A 672 6.85 -22.18 -17.15
C PHE A 672 6.43 -20.75 -17.51
N ILE A 673 5.81 -20.59 -18.67
CA ILE A 673 5.17 -19.33 -19.05
C ILE A 673 3.66 -19.37 -18.83
N GLN A 674 3.09 -20.34 -18.10
CA GLN A 674 1.65 -20.59 -17.92
C GLN A 674 0.76 -20.13 -19.10
N ASP A 675 1.01 -20.70 -20.27
CA ASP A 675 0.39 -20.41 -21.58
C ASP A 675 0.36 -18.94 -22.02
N GLY A 676 1.30 -18.11 -21.54
CA GLY A 676 1.55 -16.73 -21.98
C GLY A 676 2.17 -16.63 -23.37
N ARG A 677 1.66 -17.43 -24.31
CA ARG A 677 2.18 -17.53 -25.68
C ARG A 677 1.54 -16.49 -26.59
N ILE A 678 2.23 -16.04 -27.63
CA ILE A 678 1.70 -15.03 -28.56
C ILE A 678 0.45 -15.55 -29.32
N GLU A 679 0.36 -16.86 -29.56
CA GLU A 679 -0.79 -17.51 -30.19
C GLU A 679 -2.06 -17.40 -29.33
N ARG A 680 -1.89 -17.32 -28.00
CA ARG A 680 -2.96 -17.17 -27.02
C ARG A 680 -3.16 -15.70 -26.62
N ARG A 681 -2.08 -14.93 -26.56
CA ARG A 681 -2.03 -13.52 -26.11
C ARG A 681 -1.25 -12.68 -27.13
N PRO A 682 -1.88 -12.27 -28.24
CA PRO A 682 -1.17 -11.61 -29.34
C PRO A 682 -0.44 -10.32 -28.95
N ALA A 683 -0.91 -9.61 -27.93
CA ALA A 683 -0.36 -8.31 -27.52
C ALA A 683 0.80 -8.39 -26.50
N GLU A 684 0.93 -9.48 -25.75
CA GLU A 684 1.86 -9.57 -24.60
C GLU A 684 2.55 -10.93 -24.44
N GLY A 685 2.30 -11.88 -25.33
CA GLY A 685 2.81 -13.24 -25.25
C GLY A 685 4.17 -13.44 -25.93
N PHE A 686 4.80 -14.58 -25.64
CA PHE A 686 6.03 -15.01 -26.31
C PHE A 686 5.75 -16.08 -27.36
N ALA A 687 6.47 -16.07 -28.48
CA ALA A 687 6.39 -17.16 -29.44
C ALA A 687 6.83 -18.49 -28.79
N LEU A 688 5.99 -19.53 -28.87
CA LEU A 688 6.29 -20.81 -28.21
C LEU A 688 7.61 -21.41 -28.67
N ASP A 689 7.92 -21.32 -29.97
CA ASP A 689 9.17 -21.85 -30.50
C ASP A 689 10.39 -21.12 -29.96
N HIS A 690 10.30 -19.79 -29.75
CA HIS A 690 11.38 -19.03 -29.11
C HIS A 690 11.61 -19.50 -27.66
N VAL A 691 10.54 -19.72 -26.90
CA VAL A 691 10.60 -20.25 -25.54
C VAL A 691 11.25 -21.65 -25.55
N LYS A 692 10.81 -22.53 -26.45
CA LYS A 692 11.34 -23.89 -26.59
C LYS A 692 12.81 -23.92 -26.96
N GLU A 693 13.24 -23.09 -27.91
CA GLU A 693 14.66 -22.99 -28.30
C GLU A 693 15.52 -22.57 -27.11
N ARG A 694 15.05 -21.58 -26.35
CA ARG A 694 15.72 -21.15 -25.13
C ARG A 694 15.80 -22.26 -24.08
N PHE A 695 14.70 -22.97 -23.83
CA PHE A 695 14.70 -24.12 -22.92
C PHE A 695 15.65 -25.23 -23.38
N LYS A 696 15.71 -25.54 -24.68
CA LYS A 696 16.68 -26.51 -25.23
C LYS A 696 18.13 -26.06 -25.02
N ASN A 697 18.43 -24.80 -25.30
CA ASN A 697 19.80 -24.27 -25.32
C ASN A 697 20.34 -24.01 -23.91
N GLU A 698 19.52 -23.43 -23.04
CA GLU A 698 19.94 -22.93 -21.72
C GLU A 698 19.60 -23.91 -20.60
N PHE A 699 18.40 -24.49 -20.62
CA PHE A 699 17.89 -25.30 -19.51
C PHE A 699 18.19 -26.78 -19.67
N LEU A 700 18.06 -27.34 -20.88
CA LEU A 700 18.17 -28.79 -21.14
C LEU A 700 19.53 -29.21 -21.73
N SER A 701 20.42 -28.27 -22.07
CA SER A 701 21.75 -28.62 -22.55
C SER A 701 22.61 -29.16 -21.39
N THR A 702 23.27 -30.30 -21.63
CA THR A 702 24.22 -30.93 -20.69
C THR A 702 25.54 -30.17 -20.56
N ALA A 703 25.66 -29.00 -21.21
CA ALA A 703 26.89 -28.24 -21.27
C ALA A 703 27.10 -27.39 -20.01
N SER A 704 28.36 -27.31 -19.61
CA SER A 704 28.97 -26.48 -18.58
C SER A 704 28.92 -24.97 -18.88
N THR A 705 27.90 -24.49 -19.61
CA THR A 705 27.69 -23.08 -19.91
C THR A 705 27.49 -22.34 -18.58
N PRO A 706 28.36 -21.38 -18.22
CA PRO A 706 28.21 -20.61 -17.00
C PRO A 706 26.89 -19.85 -17.02
N VAL A 707 26.07 -20.04 -15.99
CA VAL A 707 24.77 -19.38 -15.84
C VAL A 707 24.91 -17.85 -15.66
N SER A 708 26.13 -17.37 -15.44
CA SER A 708 26.49 -15.96 -15.22
C SER A 708 26.20 -15.00 -16.39
N LYS A 709 25.71 -15.48 -17.54
CA LYS A 709 25.25 -14.64 -18.66
C LYS A 709 23.76 -14.32 -18.66
N LEU A 710 22.96 -14.86 -17.74
CA LEU A 710 21.59 -14.40 -17.55
C LEU A 710 21.62 -13.02 -16.90
N THR A 711 21.49 -11.99 -17.73
CA THR A 711 21.50 -10.60 -17.30
C THR A 711 20.22 -10.30 -16.52
N ARG A 712 20.35 -9.85 -15.26
CA ARG A 712 19.26 -9.20 -14.51
C ARG A 712 18.65 -8.10 -15.39
N GLY A 713 17.50 -8.39 -16.01
CA GLY A 713 16.88 -7.52 -17.02
C GLY A 713 16.04 -8.25 -18.07
N ASP A 714 16.19 -9.56 -18.24
CA ASP A 714 15.41 -10.34 -19.21
C ASP A 714 13.94 -10.52 -18.77
N MET A 715 13.00 -10.10 -19.63
CA MET A 715 11.56 -10.21 -19.38
C MET A 715 11.09 -11.67 -19.30
N MET A 716 11.64 -12.57 -20.12
CA MET A 716 11.29 -13.99 -20.09
C MET A 716 11.68 -14.63 -18.76
N GLU A 717 12.89 -14.33 -18.27
CA GLU A 717 13.36 -14.85 -16.97
C GLU A 717 12.48 -14.34 -15.83
N TYR A 718 12.14 -13.05 -15.84
CA TYR A 718 11.20 -12.47 -14.88
C TYR A 718 9.83 -13.17 -14.90
N VAL A 719 9.31 -13.50 -16.09
CA VAL A 719 8.04 -14.20 -16.25
C VAL A 719 8.12 -15.63 -15.71
N ILE A 720 9.20 -16.36 -16.01
CA ILE A 720 9.40 -17.72 -15.49
C ILE A 720 9.53 -17.71 -13.96
N TRP A 721 10.32 -16.77 -13.41
CA TRP A 721 10.44 -16.54 -11.96
C TRP A 721 9.05 -16.35 -11.34
N THR A 722 8.25 -15.43 -11.90
CA THR A 722 6.98 -14.98 -11.27
C THR A 722 5.95 -16.06 -11.25
N ARG A 723 5.94 -16.91 -12.28
CA ARG A 723 4.99 -18.00 -12.43
C ARG A 723 5.39 -19.27 -11.68
N SER A 724 6.68 -19.44 -11.39
CA SER A 724 7.19 -20.69 -10.80
C SER A 724 7.52 -20.58 -9.32
N LYS A 725 7.80 -19.37 -8.80
CA LYS A 725 8.23 -19.17 -7.41
C LYS A 725 7.29 -19.85 -6.42
N GLY A 726 7.88 -20.55 -5.45
CA GLY A 726 7.14 -21.26 -4.39
C GLY A 726 6.23 -22.38 -4.90
N ARG A 727 6.36 -22.81 -6.16
CA ARG A 727 5.61 -23.96 -6.70
C ARG A 727 6.51 -25.19 -6.78
N ALA A 728 5.88 -26.35 -6.79
CA ALA A 728 6.48 -27.63 -7.12
C ALA A 728 5.91 -28.15 -8.45
N MET A 729 6.72 -28.90 -9.16
CA MET A 729 6.30 -29.55 -10.39
C MET A 729 5.50 -30.80 -10.05
N VAL A 730 4.42 -31.04 -10.78
CA VAL A 730 3.57 -32.23 -10.59
C VAL A 730 3.40 -32.99 -11.89
N THR A 731 3.40 -34.31 -11.79
CA THR A 731 2.97 -35.22 -12.87
C THR A 731 1.75 -35.98 -12.39
N THR A 732 0.74 -36.06 -13.25
CA THR A 732 -0.53 -36.74 -12.97
C THR A 732 -0.53 -38.19 -13.48
N LYS A 733 -1.51 -39.01 -13.08
CA LYS A 733 -1.60 -40.42 -13.49
C LYS A 733 -1.77 -40.61 -14.99
N ARG A 734 -2.39 -39.66 -15.69
CA ARG A 734 -2.53 -39.64 -17.15
C ARG A 734 -1.29 -39.12 -17.88
N GLY A 735 -0.26 -38.68 -17.17
CA GLY A 735 0.97 -38.11 -17.74
C GLY A 735 0.93 -36.61 -17.98
N SER A 736 -0.15 -35.91 -17.59
CA SER A 736 -0.17 -34.44 -17.67
C SER A 736 0.78 -33.83 -16.64
N ILE A 737 1.43 -32.73 -17.00
CA ILE A 737 2.41 -32.01 -16.16
C ILE A 737 1.89 -30.62 -15.78
N GLY A 738 2.37 -30.11 -14.64
CA GLY A 738 1.90 -28.83 -14.12
C GLY A 738 2.73 -28.26 -12.98
N LEU A 739 2.24 -27.16 -12.39
CA LEU A 739 2.79 -26.50 -11.22
C LEU A 739 1.73 -26.43 -10.11
N ALA A 740 2.07 -26.85 -8.89
CA ALA A 740 1.19 -26.81 -7.71
C ALA A 740 1.94 -26.29 -6.47
N CYS A 741 1.26 -26.19 -5.32
CA CYS A 741 1.90 -25.86 -4.04
C CYS A 741 3.03 -26.84 -3.66
N THR A 742 4.03 -26.35 -2.92
CA THR A 742 5.20 -27.15 -2.48
C THR A 742 4.84 -28.35 -1.60
N PHE A 743 3.72 -28.30 -0.89
CA PHE A 743 3.22 -29.36 -0.01
C PHE A 743 2.20 -30.28 -0.69
N ALA A 744 2.08 -30.21 -2.03
CA ALA A 744 1.36 -31.22 -2.80
C ALA A 744 2.04 -32.59 -2.66
N LYS A 745 1.25 -33.66 -2.65
CA LYS A 745 1.70 -35.04 -2.45
C LYS A 745 1.04 -35.98 -3.47
N PRO A 746 1.68 -37.13 -3.80
CA PRO A 746 1.02 -38.18 -4.55
C PRO A 746 -0.32 -38.59 -3.91
N GLY A 747 -1.37 -38.66 -4.71
CA GLY A 747 -2.74 -38.93 -4.25
C GLY A 747 -3.64 -37.69 -4.14
N ASP A 748 -3.06 -36.48 -4.11
CA ASP A 748 -3.83 -35.25 -4.25
C ASP A 748 -4.51 -35.18 -5.63
N VAL A 749 -5.59 -34.43 -5.75
CA VAL A 749 -6.49 -34.44 -6.91
C VAL A 749 -6.60 -33.05 -7.51
N ILE A 750 -6.36 -32.94 -8.81
CA ILE A 750 -6.54 -31.70 -9.56
C ILE A 750 -8.00 -31.64 -10.04
N CYS A 751 -8.65 -30.52 -9.78
CA CYS A 751 -10.05 -30.28 -10.09
C CYS A 751 -10.25 -28.96 -10.82
N VAL A 752 -11.32 -28.86 -11.60
CA VAL A 752 -11.83 -27.59 -12.13
C VAL A 752 -13.14 -27.29 -11.42
N VAL A 753 -13.17 -26.22 -10.62
CA VAL A 753 -14.37 -25.74 -9.93
C VAL A 753 -15.07 -24.72 -10.84
N LEU A 754 -16.40 -24.80 -10.96
CA LEU A 754 -17.15 -23.82 -11.76
C LEU A 754 -17.02 -22.41 -11.16
N GLY A 755 -16.92 -21.38 -11.99
CA GLY A 755 -16.69 -19.99 -11.57
C GLY A 755 -15.31 -19.72 -10.99
N CYS A 756 -14.36 -20.63 -11.19
CA CYS A 756 -12.96 -20.49 -10.81
C CYS A 756 -12.11 -20.39 -12.09
N ASP A 757 -11.36 -19.30 -12.25
CA ASP A 757 -10.56 -19.08 -13.47
C ASP A 757 -9.36 -20.05 -13.58
N PHE A 758 -8.99 -20.68 -12.47
CA PHE A 758 -7.81 -21.54 -12.31
C PHE A 758 -8.20 -22.95 -11.85
N PRO A 759 -7.42 -23.99 -12.22
CA PRO A 759 -7.52 -25.29 -11.59
C PRO A 759 -7.12 -25.24 -10.11
N VAL A 760 -7.71 -26.12 -9.30
CA VAL A 760 -7.42 -26.24 -7.87
C VAL A 760 -6.90 -27.63 -7.54
N ILE A 761 -6.05 -27.74 -6.52
CA ILE A 761 -5.60 -29.01 -5.99
C ILE A 761 -6.29 -29.29 -4.64
N LEU A 762 -6.95 -30.44 -4.55
CA LEU A 762 -7.72 -30.89 -3.39
C LEU A 762 -7.13 -32.18 -2.82
N ARG A 763 -7.05 -32.26 -1.49
CA ARG A 763 -6.64 -33.49 -0.79
C ARG A 763 -7.88 -34.22 -0.25
N PRO A 764 -8.11 -35.50 -0.61
CA PRO A 764 -9.23 -36.27 -0.07
C PRO A 764 -9.01 -36.61 1.41
N CYS A 765 -10.07 -36.55 2.21
CA CYS A 765 -10.11 -36.98 3.60
C CYS A 765 -10.91 -38.29 3.80
N GLU A 766 -10.72 -38.95 4.95
CA GLU A 766 -11.40 -40.22 5.27
C GLU A 766 -12.92 -40.08 5.42
N ASP A 767 -13.40 -38.88 5.77
CA ASP A 767 -14.81 -38.57 6.04
C ASP A 767 -15.60 -38.11 4.78
N ASN A 768 -15.04 -38.33 3.59
CA ASN A 768 -15.54 -37.84 2.29
C ASN A 768 -15.54 -36.31 2.14
N THR A 769 -14.80 -35.59 2.97
CA THR A 769 -14.50 -34.17 2.76
C THR A 769 -13.18 -33.99 2.01
N TRP A 770 -12.89 -32.74 1.63
CA TRP A 770 -11.72 -32.35 0.85
C TRP A 770 -11.05 -31.15 1.49
N LYS A 771 -9.72 -31.14 1.51
CA LYS A 771 -8.95 -29.96 1.89
C LYS A 771 -8.52 -29.22 0.64
N PHE A 772 -8.84 -27.93 0.56
CA PHE A 772 -8.29 -27.05 -0.48
C PHE A 772 -6.83 -26.75 -0.16
N LEU A 773 -5.92 -27.03 -1.10
CA LEU A 773 -4.49 -26.77 -0.90
C LEU A 773 -4.10 -25.42 -1.51
N SER A 774 -4.28 -25.29 -2.82
CA SER A 774 -3.97 -24.09 -3.59
C SER A 774 -4.61 -24.13 -4.98
N ASP A 775 -4.46 -23.04 -5.72
CA ASP A 775 -4.47 -23.04 -7.18
C ASP A 775 -3.31 -23.86 -7.75
N CYS A 776 -3.49 -24.41 -8.95
CA CYS A 776 -2.42 -25.06 -9.69
C CYS A 776 -2.56 -24.78 -11.19
N TYR A 777 -1.50 -25.04 -11.94
CA TYR A 777 -1.50 -24.94 -13.40
C TYR A 777 -1.32 -26.32 -14.02
N VAL A 778 -2.15 -26.66 -15.02
CA VAL A 778 -1.98 -27.82 -15.90
C VAL A 778 -2.37 -27.39 -17.31
N TRP A 779 -1.48 -27.60 -18.28
CA TRP A 779 -1.69 -27.11 -19.66
C TRP A 779 -2.96 -27.68 -20.32
N ASP A 780 -3.32 -28.94 -20.01
CA ASP A 780 -4.55 -29.60 -20.49
C ASP A 780 -5.86 -28.90 -20.07
N LEU A 781 -5.82 -28.02 -19.07
CA LEU A 781 -7.00 -27.38 -18.49
C LEU A 781 -7.24 -25.96 -19.01
N GLU A 782 -6.32 -25.43 -19.79
CA GLU A 782 -6.44 -24.11 -20.42
C GLU A 782 -7.64 -24.02 -21.37
N ALA A 783 -8.21 -22.83 -21.50
CA ALA A 783 -9.33 -22.54 -22.41
C ALA A 783 -10.51 -23.51 -22.23
N THR A 784 -10.89 -23.76 -20.97
CA THR A 784 -12.10 -24.53 -20.60
C THR A 784 -12.07 -25.99 -21.07
N GLN A 785 -10.90 -26.51 -21.45
CA GLN A 785 -10.76 -27.87 -21.97
C GLN A 785 -11.09 -28.96 -20.96
N GLY A 786 -10.94 -28.69 -19.66
CA GLY A 786 -11.39 -29.61 -18.62
C GLY A 786 -12.88 -29.94 -18.73
N LEU A 787 -13.72 -28.93 -18.99
CA LEU A 787 -15.18 -29.08 -19.05
C LEU A 787 -15.67 -29.51 -20.44
N LEU A 788 -15.11 -28.93 -21.51
CA LEU A 788 -15.63 -29.07 -22.87
C LEU A 788 -14.79 -30.01 -23.76
N GLY A 789 -13.65 -30.49 -23.28
CA GLY A 789 -12.67 -31.23 -24.09
C GLY A 789 -11.82 -30.31 -24.98
N PRO A 790 -10.89 -30.88 -25.77
CA PRO A 790 -9.99 -30.10 -26.62
C PRO A 790 -10.75 -29.30 -27.68
N LEU A 791 -10.21 -28.15 -28.07
CA LEU A 791 -10.76 -27.37 -29.18
C LEU A 791 -10.61 -28.15 -30.50
N PRO A 792 -11.64 -28.18 -31.35
CA PRO A 792 -11.54 -28.84 -32.66
C PRO A 792 -10.57 -28.07 -33.56
N ALA A 793 -9.63 -28.77 -34.19
CA ALA A 793 -8.75 -28.15 -35.18
C ALA A 793 -9.57 -27.56 -36.34
N PRO A 794 -9.21 -26.38 -36.86
CA PRO A 794 -8.00 -25.59 -36.56
C PRO A 794 -8.17 -24.52 -35.46
N TRP A 795 -9.30 -24.49 -34.74
CA TRP A 795 -9.63 -23.39 -33.82
C TRP A 795 -8.67 -23.24 -32.64
N GLN A 796 -8.36 -21.99 -32.30
CA GLN A 796 -7.53 -21.59 -31.17
C GLN A 796 -8.23 -20.53 -30.33
N ALA A 797 -8.17 -20.63 -29.00
CA ALA A 797 -8.67 -19.58 -28.11
C ALA A 797 -7.62 -18.47 -27.96
N GLN A 798 -8.04 -17.22 -28.12
CA GLN A 798 -7.20 -16.03 -27.99
C GLN A 798 -7.80 -15.08 -26.95
N LEU A 799 -6.94 -14.47 -26.15
CA LEU A 799 -7.29 -13.50 -25.12
C LEU A 799 -6.79 -12.14 -25.58
N PHE A 800 -7.71 -11.20 -25.68
CA PHE A 800 -7.42 -9.84 -26.08
C PHE A 800 -7.52 -8.94 -24.86
N TYR A 801 -6.50 -8.10 -24.67
CA TYR A 801 -6.55 -7.02 -23.70
C TYR A 801 -7.54 -5.97 -24.20
N ASP A 802 -8.43 -5.51 -23.32
CA ASP A 802 -9.32 -4.41 -23.62
C ASP A 802 -8.54 -3.09 -23.47
N PRO A 803 -8.30 -2.35 -24.56
CA PRO A 803 -7.54 -1.11 -24.47
C PRO A 803 -8.32 -0.03 -23.71
N VAL A 804 -9.66 -0.06 -23.71
CA VAL A 804 -10.50 0.97 -23.10
C VAL A 804 -10.75 0.68 -21.62
N ALA A 805 -10.94 -0.60 -21.28
CA ALA A 805 -11.14 -1.04 -19.90
C ALA A 805 -9.83 -1.61 -19.33
N GLU A 806 -8.96 -0.74 -18.81
CA GLU A 806 -7.66 -1.16 -18.25
C GLU A 806 -7.83 -2.35 -17.27
N GLN A 807 -6.99 -3.38 -17.42
CA GLN A 807 -7.05 -4.64 -16.65
C GLN A 807 -8.29 -5.53 -16.92
N ARG A 808 -8.91 -5.40 -18.10
CA ARG A 808 -9.94 -6.34 -18.59
C ARG A 808 -9.48 -7.02 -19.86
N SER A 809 -10.02 -8.21 -20.07
CA SER A 809 -9.76 -9.02 -21.25
C SER A 809 -11.05 -9.64 -21.77
N TYR A 810 -11.06 -10.03 -23.03
CA TYR A 810 -12.14 -10.83 -23.61
C TYR A 810 -11.56 -11.97 -24.44
N SER A 811 -12.29 -13.09 -24.52
CA SER A 811 -11.87 -14.24 -25.29
C SER A 811 -12.55 -14.29 -26.66
N ARG A 812 -11.79 -14.66 -27.70
CA ARG A 812 -12.31 -15.01 -29.02
C ARG A 812 -11.67 -16.31 -29.50
N TYR A 813 -12.32 -16.98 -30.44
CA TYR A 813 -11.81 -18.17 -31.10
C TYR A 813 -11.40 -17.80 -32.51
N HIS A 814 -10.14 -18.07 -32.83
CA HIS A 814 -9.52 -17.76 -34.11
C HIS A 814 -9.30 -19.05 -34.91
N ASN A 815 -9.67 -19.04 -36.18
CA ASN A 815 -9.32 -20.06 -37.13
C ASN A 815 -8.12 -19.57 -37.96
N PRO A 816 -6.90 -20.08 -37.71
CA PRO A 816 -5.69 -19.62 -38.39
C PRO A 816 -5.63 -20.01 -39.88
N GLU A 817 -6.43 -20.98 -40.33
CA GLU A 817 -6.46 -21.39 -41.74
C GLU A 817 -7.33 -20.44 -42.59
N THR A 818 -8.39 -19.90 -42.01
CA THR A 818 -9.34 -19.00 -42.69
C THR A 818 -9.19 -17.53 -42.30
N GLY A 819 -8.53 -17.24 -41.18
CA GLY A 819 -8.48 -15.91 -40.54
C GLY A 819 -9.77 -15.54 -39.81
N GLU A 820 -10.72 -16.47 -39.66
CA GLU A 820 -12.02 -16.19 -39.05
C GLU A 820 -11.91 -16.02 -37.53
N PHE A 821 -12.63 -15.03 -36.99
CA PHE A 821 -12.80 -14.81 -35.56
C PHE A 821 -14.26 -14.95 -35.13
N THR A 822 -14.51 -15.64 -34.03
CA THR A 822 -15.84 -15.75 -33.43
C THR A 822 -15.79 -15.60 -31.91
N ALA A 823 -16.87 -15.07 -31.33
CA ALA A 823 -17.08 -15.06 -29.88
C ALA A 823 -17.71 -16.37 -29.37
N GLU A 824 -18.22 -17.20 -30.27
CA GLU A 824 -18.84 -18.48 -29.92
C GLU A 824 -17.79 -19.58 -29.78
N ASP A 825 -17.81 -20.28 -28.66
CA ASP A 825 -16.96 -21.45 -28.47
C ASP A 825 -17.36 -22.54 -29.47
N PRO A 826 -16.46 -23.01 -30.35
CA PRO A 826 -16.77 -24.02 -31.36
C PRO A 826 -17.24 -25.37 -30.80
N ARG A 827 -17.08 -25.61 -29.48
CA ARG A 827 -17.54 -26.81 -28.79
C ARG A 827 -18.97 -26.70 -28.26
N LEU A 828 -19.53 -25.49 -28.19
CA LEU A 828 -20.85 -25.23 -27.65
C LEU A 828 -21.89 -25.15 -28.77
N GLU A 829 -23.10 -25.62 -28.49
CA GLU A 829 -24.24 -25.44 -29.38
C GLU A 829 -24.69 -23.95 -29.44
N PRO A 830 -25.48 -23.57 -30.46
CA PRO A 830 -26.01 -22.22 -30.56
C PRO A 830 -26.75 -21.78 -29.29
N LEU A 831 -26.57 -20.52 -28.93
CA LEU A 831 -27.19 -19.93 -27.74
C LEU A 831 -28.71 -19.78 -27.96
N VAL A 832 -29.52 -20.57 -27.23
CA VAL A 832 -31.00 -20.58 -27.33
C VAL A 832 -31.63 -19.91 -26.10
N GLY A 833 -32.59 -19.00 -26.30
CA GLY A 833 -33.27 -18.28 -25.21
C GLY A 833 -32.42 -17.17 -24.56
N TRP A 834 -31.21 -16.97 -25.08
CA TRP A 834 -30.25 -15.98 -24.62
C TRP A 834 -29.55 -15.37 -25.83
N GLN A 835 -29.06 -14.14 -25.67
CA GLN A 835 -28.23 -13.47 -26.65
C GLN A 835 -27.01 -12.85 -25.95
N ARG A 836 -25.85 -12.84 -26.61
CA ARG A 836 -24.68 -12.12 -26.12
C ARG A 836 -24.95 -10.61 -26.17
N VAL A 837 -24.36 -9.87 -25.24
CA VAL A 837 -24.53 -8.43 -25.08
C VAL A 837 -23.17 -7.76 -25.14
N SER A 838 -23.03 -6.73 -25.97
CA SER A 838 -21.79 -5.94 -25.99
C SER A 838 -21.72 -4.98 -24.79
N VAL A 839 -20.55 -4.41 -24.53
CA VAL A 839 -20.39 -3.40 -23.46
C VAL A 839 -21.25 -2.16 -23.74
N GLU A 840 -21.41 -1.78 -25.00
CA GLU A 840 -22.27 -0.68 -25.42
C GLU A 840 -23.75 -0.96 -25.12
N GLU A 841 -24.19 -2.19 -25.36
CA GLU A 841 -25.57 -2.65 -25.10
C GLU A 841 -25.88 -2.89 -23.62
N LEU A 842 -24.85 -2.99 -22.76
CA LEU A 842 -25.00 -3.13 -21.31
C LEU A 842 -25.63 -1.87 -20.68
N GLY A 843 -25.45 -0.70 -21.31
CA GLY A 843 -26.02 0.58 -20.85
C GLY A 843 -25.34 1.18 -19.61
N ARG A 844 -24.22 0.60 -19.14
CA ARG A 844 -23.36 1.11 -18.07
C ARG A 844 -21.90 0.76 -18.35
N ASP A 845 -20.99 1.46 -17.71
CA ASP A 845 -19.56 1.15 -17.79
C ASP A 845 -19.22 -0.12 -16.98
N LEU A 846 -18.10 -0.75 -17.33
CA LEU A 846 -17.54 -1.85 -16.55
C LEU A 846 -17.04 -1.32 -15.21
N THR A 847 -17.18 -2.16 -14.19
CA THR A 847 -16.81 -1.86 -12.81
C THR A 847 -15.94 -2.98 -12.25
N GLY A 848 -15.42 -2.78 -11.04
CA GLY A 848 -14.71 -3.83 -10.31
C GLY A 848 -15.55 -5.08 -10.03
N ASP A 849 -16.89 -4.97 -10.10
CA ASP A 849 -17.81 -6.09 -9.89
C ASP A 849 -17.94 -7.00 -11.13
N ASP A 850 -17.49 -6.52 -12.29
CA ASP A 850 -17.52 -7.27 -13.55
C ASP A 850 -16.31 -8.21 -13.69
N PRO A 851 -16.43 -9.32 -14.41
CA PRO A 851 -15.34 -10.27 -14.59
C PRO A 851 -14.11 -9.64 -15.24
N GLU A 852 -12.94 -10.17 -14.89
CA GLU A 852 -11.71 -9.79 -15.57
C GLU A 852 -11.70 -10.25 -17.03
N VAL A 853 -12.09 -11.51 -17.29
CA VAL A 853 -12.37 -12.02 -18.64
C VAL A 853 -13.88 -12.01 -18.86
N TYR A 854 -14.39 -11.04 -19.61
CA TYR A 854 -15.82 -10.75 -19.63
C TYR A 854 -16.54 -11.22 -20.90
N ASP A 855 -17.77 -11.67 -20.68
CA ASP A 855 -18.83 -11.83 -21.67
C ASP A 855 -20.18 -11.69 -20.95
N PHE A 856 -21.15 -11.04 -21.58
CA PHE A 856 -22.47 -10.80 -21.00
C PHE A 856 -23.56 -11.45 -21.85
N PHE A 857 -24.62 -11.93 -21.19
CA PHE A 857 -25.72 -12.66 -21.81
C PHE A 857 -27.06 -12.13 -21.32
N ARG A 858 -27.94 -11.73 -22.24
CA ARG A 858 -29.30 -11.27 -21.96
C ARG A 858 -30.28 -12.39 -22.27
N ASN A 859 -31.13 -12.72 -21.31
CA ASN A 859 -32.22 -13.65 -21.52
C ASN A 859 -33.27 -13.02 -22.44
N THR A 860 -33.74 -13.77 -23.45
CA THR A 860 -34.66 -13.23 -24.46
C THR A 860 -36.11 -13.13 -23.99
N GLU A 861 -36.47 -13.80 -22.88
CA GLU A 861 -37.83 -13.79 -22.33
C GLU A 861 -38.01 -12.71 -21.26
N ASP A 862 -37.11 -12.61 -20.28
CA ASP A 862 -37.22 -11.69 -19.14
C ASP A 862 -36.28 -10.48 -19.20
N GLY A 863 -35.36 -10.44 -20.18
CA GLY A 863 -34.41 -9.34 -20.38
C GLY A 863 -33.28 -9.27 -19.36
N ARG A 864 -33.17 -10.21 -18.41
CA ARG A 864 -32.11 -10.24 -17.40
C ARG A 864 -30.74 -10.43 -18.03
N ILE A 865 -29.77 -9.61 -17.62
CA ILE A 865 -28.37 -9.75 -18.04
C ILE A 865 -27.60 -10.51 -16.95
N VAL A 866 -26.81 -11.50 -17.39
CA VAL A 866 -25.86 -12.25 -16.57
C VAL A 866 -24.47 -12.18 -17.19
N ASP A 867 -23.45 -12.47 -16.39
CA ASP A 867 -22.02 -12.41 -16.70
C ASP A 867 -21.37 -13.82 -16.66
N SER A 868 -22.19 -14.83 -16.92
CA SER A 868 -21.82 -16.24 -17.05
C SER A 868 -22.59 -16.84 -18.22
N ASP A 869 -21.94 -17.71 -19.00
CA ASP A 869 -22.54 -18.38 -20.14
C ASP A 869 -23.59 -19.38 -19.64
N PRO A 870 -24.88 -19.22 -19.98
CA PRO A 870 -25.95 -20.13 -19.56
C PRO A 870 -25.74 -21.57 -20.00
N ARG A 871 -24.92 -21.79 -21.03
CA ARG A 871 -24.53 -23.12 -21.51
C ARG A 871 -23.56 -23.81 -20.58
N LEU A 872 -22.86 -23.08 -19.71
CA LEU A 872 -21.93 -23.63 -18.72
C LEU A 872 -22.57 -23.82 -17.33
N GLU A 873 -23.89 -23.63 -17.21
CA GLU A 873 -24.63 -23.96 -16.00
C GLU A 873 -24.65 -25.48 -15.74
N PRO A 874 -24.72 -25.94 -14.47
CA PRO A 874 -24.56 -27.35 -14.11
C PRO A 874 -25.48 -28.31 -14.85
N GLU A 875 -26.74 -27.94 -15.07
CA GLU A 875 -27.71 -28.79 -15.76
C GLU A 875 -27.38 -28.93 -17.26
N ALA A 876 -26.91 -27.86 -17.90
CA ALA A 876 -26.49 -27.88 -19.29
C ALA A 876 -25.19 -28.70 -19.47
N LEU A 877 -24.24 -28.57 -18.55
CA LEU A 877 -23.02 -29.40 -18.56
C LEU A 877 -23.35 -30.89 -18.37
N LYS A 878 -24.24 -31.24 -17.43
CA LYS A 878 -24.70 -32.62 -17.23
C LYS A 878 -25.42 -33.18 -18.45
N SER A 879 -26.26 -32.40 -19.12
CA SER A 879 -26.95 -32.85 -20.34
C SER A 879 -25.99 -33.15 -21.50
N ARG A 880 -24.80 -32.54 -21.49
CA ARG A 880 -23.70 -32.84 -22.42
C ARG A 880 -22.83 -34.02 -21.99
N GLY A 881 -23.11 -34.63 -20.84
CA GLY A 881 -22.35 -35.76 -20.31
C GLY A 881 -21.11 -35.36 -19.49
N VAL A 882 -20.95 -34.08 -19.14
CA VAL A 882 -19.91 -33.65 -18.20
C VAL A 882 -20.20 -34.22 -16.82
N LYS A 883 -19.24 -34.97 -16.27
CA LYS A 883 -19.37 -35.64 -14.97
C LYS A 883 -19.09 -34.67 -13.82
N LEU A 884 -20.06 -33.82 -13.53
CA LEU A 884 -19.97 -32.91 -12.39
C LEU A 884 -20.02 -33.68 -11.06
N GLU A 885 -19.11 -33.33 -10.16
CA GLU A 885 -19.03 -33.78 -8.77
C GLU A 885 -19.29 -32.59 -7.83
N THR A 886 -19.77 -32.90 -6.62
CA THR A 886 -19.84 -31.93 -5.51
C THR A 886 -18.72 -32.22 -4.54
N PHE A 887 -17.84 -31.25 -4.33
CA PHE A 887 -16.74 -31.31 -3.38
C PHE A 887 -17.17 -30.61 -2.10
N ILE A 888 -17.12 -31.31 -0.96
CA ILE A 888 -17.36 -30.74 0.36
C ILE A 888 -16.02 -30.34 0.95
N LEU A 889 -15.70 -29.05 0.93
CA LEU A 889 -14.47 -28.51 1.46
C LEU A 889 -14.60 -28.33 2.97
N SER A 890 -13.67 -28.87 3.75
CA SER A 890 -13.64 -28.80 5.22
C SER A 890 -12.74 -27.72 5.77
#